data_AF-A0A972LUE4-F1
#
_entry.id   AF-A0A972LUE4-F1
#
_cell.length_a   1.000
_cell.length_b   1.000
_cell.length_c   1.000
_cell.angle_alpha   90.00
_cell.angle_beta   90.00
_cell.angle_gamma   90.00
#
_symmetry.space_group_name_H-M   'P 1'
#
loop_
_entity.id
_entity.type
_entity.pdbx_description
1 polymer ?
#
loop_
_entity_poly.entity_id
_entity_poly.type
_entity_poly.pdbx_seq_one_letter_code
_entity_poly.pdbx_strand_id
1 'polypeptide(L)'
;MFKKIATYGLVALIALGNVPLAFAAHVNWDDAGNSASKLWDNNGNWSPDGDPDGLDVFIGNLANAANDRTLVDRAYSINSLTITNGADVVNSTTNGVSDDFELLVNGATSVSGAGSSIIIYGGDPDGLDTNTLTVSNGGSLILNSTSNSGTAVVEVDSGLFEIGSSGSLIGTGRIDLENNPGSATTLLSNDGTITANTTPFFLGGTPAAGTLQITATSANARFDWDGTAPITAVMNVNGNQTLDIDVDTGNDAWSGTMNLSTGSTIDIADAWAMDSGTINVNTSAFGFILPGQDPNPGAAARIAGANWTMSGGTINILDSWDSLQLDSQLVASGGTIENSGTMIFNGGATIQSGVNFDMNGSAASLVINSTVNIDTPDFNLDGTGSAGNVTTINAGGNLDLDLGVGADEDFNHTININGGELDVTTADNDWNLQSNGEINAAGGATSTINGETFNINGDINVTANSTLQINANSAYSGTADVVVEAGSILNQATTTYAGGSYTGGGVLKKGTATILSDTTWNVSTVDIDDGSTTINNGAALVINTDSIDDFGDGIDATITVADTGRLTLGLNDGSDVVFDNAGRLVYNGNIISSTFLQAPASGSALVFNSGSQMNINGDGTSNARIELNGGTLNINDVAEDFRMNGGSQIVGSTNEISGGTINGPGELQIASGRALRGNGTINAQVDGDGTAELIASAGTLMVNGGIQDIGTIGTSGGAAVLHVTDPWNTNVTQAVVLDRGRIQGSTITNDGVNGIVGRGSVIARVNNNSLIQANGGTLVVENNLNDWDGSANTGTLRASNSTLELRDNASFLFNGTVEANSGTVFASGFELEFDPGSMLRLSNGTYRSGTATDFGGDIEVLAGATSIIQVTASSTFENTSTTTLGDTLRLENGQSFVEVGATFVGGGALFNAGGHVLTLEDGANVGVLVQNEGRLALGASPGQATVLDYQQEAAGLLEIELEGTGLNEFDRLTATGLAQLDGFLELSLLGGFNPTLSDTFTILSAAAGVNGVFSALDFSAAVLDPGLMWDVIYNPTNVQLEVVSVPSFSADFDNDGDVDGDDLAQWEGDYGGPGSDADADGDSDGSDFLAWQQQNGSGLPAAAVASAVPEPSTLLLAGLAACFGLLVPRRKK
;
A
#
# COMPACT_ATOMS: atom_id res chain seq x y z
N MET A 1 39.29 83.11 -16.34
CA MET A 1 38.56 84.34 -16.77
C MET A 1 38.40 85.18 -15.52
N PHE A 2 39.02 86.39 -15.48
CA PHE A 2 38.67 87.60 -14.67
C PHE A 2 38.16 87.43 -13.22
N LYS A 3 38.49 88.21 -12.18
CA LYS A 3 39.34 89.38 -11.84
C LYS A 3 38.80 89.82 -10.44
N LYS A 4 39.62 90.51 -9.62
CA LYS A 4 39.24 91.46 -8.53
C LYS A 4 38.81 90.84 -7.17
N ILE A 5 39.22 91.30 -5.98
CA ILE A 5 39.77 92.58 -5.44
C ILE A 5 40.44 92.21 -4.08
N ALA A 6 41.74 92.44 -3.84
CA ALA A 6 42.38 93.61 -3.18
C ALA A 6 41.92 93.83 -1.71
N THR A 7 42.75 94.10 -0.69
CA THR A 7 43.90 95.00 -0.64
C THR A 7 44.63 94.91 0.74
N TYR A 8 45.94 95.21 0.73
CA TYR A 8 46.87 95.51 1.85
C TYR A 8 47.49 94.32 2.62
N GLY A 9 48.81 94.15 2.75
CA GLY A 9 49.95 95.00 2.40
C GLY A 9 50.86 95.28 3.62
N LEU A 10 51.96 94.53 3.67
CA LEU A 10 53.31 94.85 4.18
C LEU A 10 53.58 95.90 5.29
N VAL A 11 54.40 95.43 6.26
CA VAL A 11 55.44 96.10 7.09
C VAL A 11 55.05 97.26 8.01
N ALA A 12 55.19 97.03 9.32
CA ALA A 12 55.78 98.02 10.24
C ALA A 12 56.49 97.33 11.41
N LEU A 13 57.80 97.58 11.48
CA LEU A 13 58.73 97.28 12.55
C LEU A 13 58.68 98.42 13.60
N ILE A 14 59.00 98.11 14.86
CA ILE A 14 59.51 99.00 15.94
C ILE A 14 58.49 99.77 16.83
N ALA A 15 58.48 99.31 18.09
CA ALA A 15 58.42 100.01 19.39
C ALA A 15 57.17 100.80 19.88
N LEU A 16 57.01 100.70 21.21
CA LEU A 16 56.15 101.42 22.16
C LEU A 16 54.84 100.66 22.47
N GLY A 17 54.51 100.29 23.70
CA GLY A 17 55.13 100.45 25.01
C GLY A 17 54.20 99.81 26.04
N ASN A 18 54.82 99.24 27.09
CA ASN A 18 54.23 98.73 28.34
C ASN A 18 52.71 98.85 28.52
N VAL A 19 52.02 97.74 28.29
CA VAL A 19 50.89 97.30 29.11
C VAL A 19 51.37 96.01 29.77
N PRO A 20 51.37 95.87 31.11
CA PRO A 20 51.76 94.61 31.72
C PRO A 20 50.67 93.58 31.35
N LEU A 21 51.03 92.66 30.45
CA LEU A 21 50.37 91.38 30.31
C LEU A 21 50.63 90.62 31.62
N ALA A 22 49.58 90.22 32.32
CA ALA A 22 49.72 89.19 33.33
C ALA A 22 50.22 87.94 32.60
N PHE A 23 51.50 87.58 32.79
CA PHE A 23 52.01 86.28 32.37
C PHE A 23 51.28 85.23 33.20
N ALA A 24 50.70 84.22 32.55
CA ALA A 24 50.25 83.02 33.25
C ALA A 24 51.44 82.43 34.02
N ALA A 25 51.20 82.07 35.28
CA ALA A 25 52.22 81.45 36.11
C ALA A 25 52.37 79.98 35.66
N HIS A 26 53.60 79.59 35.31
CA HIS A 26 53.91 78.23 34.86
C HIS A 26 54.95 77.57 35.76
N VAL A 27 55.00 76.25 35.71
CA VAL A 27 55.96 75.42 36.42
C VAL A 27 56.45 74.29 35.50
N ASN A 28 57.72 73.95 35.61
CA ASN A 28 58.35 72.88 34.82
C ASN A 28 58.79 71.76 35.76
N TRP A 29 58.55 70.51 35.40
CA TRP A 29 59.18 69.39 36.10
C TRP A 29 60.69 69.42 35.82
N ASP A 30 61.50 69.51 36.88
CA ASP A 30 62.97 69.49 36.78
C ASP A 30 63.63 68.33 37.54
N ASP A 31 62.79 67.50 38.17
CA ASP A 31 63.15 66.28 38.89
C ASP A 31 64.11 66.50 40.07
N ALA A 32 64.27 67.73 40.55
CA ALA A 32 65.22 68.08 41.62
C ALA A 32 66.67 67.56 41.36
N GLY A 33 67.02 67.25 40.11
CA GLY A 33 68.26 66.55 39.76
C GLY A 33 68.30 65.05 40.12
N ASN A 34 67.29 64.26 39.69
CA ASN A 34 67.16 62.81 39.90
C ASN A 34 66.50 62.39 41.22
N SER A 35 65.34 62.97 41.52
CA SER A 35 64.52 62.67 42.69
C SER A 35 64.05 61.22 42.69
N ALA A 36 64.24 60.53 43.83
CA ALA A 36 63.75 59.16 44.01
C ALA A 36 62.23 59.08 44.19
N SER A 37 61.57 60.18 44.58
CA SER A 37 60.14 60.20 44.90
C SER A 37 59.25 60.19 43.66
N LYS A 38 59.62 60.97 42.63
CA LYS A 38 58.81 61.21 41.43
C LYS A 38 57.38 61.70 41.68
N LEU A 39 57.06 62.12 42.92
CA LEU A 39 55.74 62.60 43.35
C LEU A 39 55.52 64.08 43.01
N TRP A 40 54.29 64.46 42.71
CA TRP A 40 53.92 65.84 42.42
C TRP A 40 53.87 66.72 43.69
N ASP A 41 53.63 66.14 44.88
CA ASP A 41 53.59 66.89 46.16
C ASP A 41 54.96 67.39 46.65
N ASN A 42 56.03 66.85 46.07
CA ASN A 42 57.39 67.24 46.38
C ASN A 42 57.75 68.50 45.58
N ASN A 43 57.53 69.66 46.21
CA ASN A 43 57.81 70.99 45.64
C ASN A 43 59.20 71.14 45.00
N GLY A 44 60.20 70.35 45.43
CA GLY A 44 61.56 70.42 44.88
C GLY A 44 61.71 69.77 43.49
N ASN A 45 60.73 68.99 43.03
CA ASN A 45 60.71 68.39 41.69
C ASN A 45 60.24 69.38 40.61
N TRP A 46 59.88 70.59 41.02
CA TRP A 46 59.27 71.63 40.20
C TRP A 46 60.21 72.84 40.09
N SER A 47 60.19 73.51 38.94
CA SER A 47 60.99 74.70 38.66
C SER A 47 60.12 75.86 38.14
N PRO A 48 59.98 76.96 38.89
CA PRO A 48 60.48 77.17 40.26
C PRO A 48 59.85 76.23 41.30
N ASP A 49 60.58 75.93 42.39
CA ASP A 49 60.10 75.06 43.48
C ASP A 49 58.74 75.54 44.01
N GLY A 50 57.73 74.66 43.99
CA GLY A 50 56.38 75.02 44.38
C GLY A 50 55.35 73.94 44.13
N ASP A 51 54.12 74.23 44.57
CA ASP A 51 52.93 73.42 44.31
C ASP A 51 52.43 73.71 42.89
N PRO A 52 52.23 72.69 42.02
CA PRO A 52 51.76 72.90 40.65
C PRO A 52 50.29 73.32 40.56
N ASP A 53 49.51 73.26 41.65
CA ASP A 53 48.09 73.66 41.65
C ASP A 53 47.87 75.10 41.13
N GLY A 54 46.96 75.24 40.18
CA GLY A 54 46.56 76.50 39.55
C GLY A 54 47.58 77.09 38.57
N LEU A 55 48.55 76.31 38.11
CA LEU A 55 49.62 76.73 37.19
C LEU A 55 49.56 76.01 35.84
N ASP A 56 50.25 76.57 34.84
CA ASP A 56 50.55 75.86 33.58
C ASP A 56 51.71 74.88 33.82
N VAL A 57 51.48 73.58 33.62
CA VAL A 57 52.44 72.50 33.92
C VAL A 57 53.14 71.99 32.66
N PHE A 58 54.47 71.97 32.68
CA PHE A 58 55.30 71.41 31.60
C PHE A 58 56.17 70.26 32.13
N ILE A 59 56.14 69.11 31.47
CA ILE A 59 56.90 67.91 31.86
C ILE A 59 57.72 67.41 30.65
N GLY A 60 58.98 67.10 30.89
CA GLY A 60 59.93 66.62 29.87
C GLY A 60 60.52 67.70 28.95
N ASN A 61 60.11 68.96 29.09
CA ASN A 61 60.68 70.09 28.34
C ASN A 61 62.12 70.45 28.79
N LEU A 62 62.50 70.05 30.00
CA LEU A 62 63.86 70.19 30.53
C LEU A 62 64.66 68.90 30.33
N ALA A 63 65.98 69.05 30.10
CA ALA A 63 66.86 67.90 29.82
C ALA A 63 66.89 66.86 30.95
N ASN A 64 66.74 67.28 32.21
CA ASN A 64 66.70 66.37 33.37
C ASN A 64 65.35 65.67 33.54
N ALA A 65 64.29 66.19 32.90
CA ALA A 65 62.93 65.65 32.96
C ALA A 65 62.58 64.76 31.77
N ALA A 66 63.48 64.62 30.79
CA ALA A 66 63.25 63.77 29.64
C ALA A 66 63.22 62.28 30.07
N ASN A 67 62.21 61.54 29.62
CA ASN A 67 61.93 60.14 30.02
C ASN A 67 61.59 59.93 31.51
N ASP A 68 61.22 60.99 32.22
CA ASP A 68 60.78 60.85 33.60
C ASP A 68 59.36 60.31 33.68
N ARG A 69 59.13 59.37 34.58
CA ARG A 69 57.79 58.93 34.98
C ARG A 69 57.39 59.67 36.25
N THR A 70 56.45 60.59 36.12
CA THR A 70 55.92 61.39 37.23
C THR A 70 54.64 60.77 37.77
N LEU A 71 54.45 60.84 39.09
CA LEU A 71 53.35 60.20 39.80
C LEU A 71 52.50 61.28 40.48
N VAL A 72 51.23 61.33 40.12
CA VAL A 72 50.21 62.10 40.82
C VAL A 72 49.85 61.34 42.10
N ASP A 73 49.89 62.02 43.24
CA ASP A 73 49.79 61.40 44.58
C ASP A 73 48.71 62.00 45.49
N ARG A 74 47.92 62.93 44.93
CA ARG A 74 46.68 63.50 45.45
C ARG A 74 45.91 64.12 44.27
N ALA A 75 44.68 64.57 44.47
CA ALA A 75 43.99 65.33 43.44
C ALA A 75 44.67 66.69 43.19
N TYR A 76 44.83 67.07 41.92
CA TYR A 76 45.38 68.36 41.50
C TYR A 76 44.43 69.10 40.57
N SER A 77 44.45 70.44 40.64
CA SER A 77 43.74 71.31 39.69
C SER A 77 44.72 72.29 39.07
N ILE A 78 45.04 72.12 37.79
CA ILE A 78 46.05 72.90 37.06
C ILE A 78 45.40 73.67 35.89
N ASN A 79 46.13 74.62 35.30
CA ASN A 79 45.61 75.44 34.19
C ASN A 79 45.82 74.78 32.82
N SER A 80 46.97 74.13 32.59
CA SER A 80 47.28 73.42 31.34
C SER A 80 48.33 72.35 31.61
N LEU A 81 48.39 71.32 30.77
CA LEU A 81 49.39 70.24 30.86
C LEU A 81 50.08 70.02 29.53
N THR A 82 51.42 70.09 29.51
CA THR A 82 52.22 69.77 28.32
C THR A 82 53.28 68.74 28.65
N ILE A 83 53.23 67.59 27.98
CA ILE A 83 54.15 66.47 28.20
C ILE A 83 54.96 66.22 26.94
N THR A 84 56.29 66.17 27.08
CA THR A 84 57.24 66.01 25.96
C THR A 84 58.42 65.09 26.24
N ASN A 85 59.17 64.73 25.19
CA ASN A 85 60.49 64.08 25.26
C ASN A 85 60.53 62.79 26.10
N GLY A 86 59.55 61.90 25.96
CA GLY A 86 59.52 60.59 26.59
C GLY A 86 58.97 60.56 28.01
N ALA A 87 58.55 61.70 28.57
CA ALA A 87 58.05 61.75 29.95
C ALA A 87 56.63 61.17 30.10
N ASP A 88 56.35 60.55 31.24
CA ASP A 88 55.05 60.00 31.61
C ASP A 88 54.40 60.77 32.76
N VAL A 89 53.08 60.92 32.71
CA VAL A 89 52.23 61.32 33.84
C VAL A 89 51.33 60.15 34.21
N VAL A 90 51.41 59.69 35.46
CA VAL A 90 50.63 58.56 35.95
C VAL A 90 49.74 59.03 37.10
N ASN A 91 48.42 58.78 36.99
CA ASN A 91 47.45 59.22 37.99
C ASN A 91 47.44 58.38 39.30
N SER A 92 48.48 57.59 39.56
CA SER A 92 48.58 56.81 40.80
C SER A 92 50.02 56.53 41.19
N THR A 93 50.25 56.23 42.47
CA THR A 93 51.57 55.82 42.98
C THR A 93 51.75 54.30 43.02
N THR A 94 50.65 53.54 42.93
CA THR A 94 50.63 52.07 43.01
C THR A 94 50.24 51.38 41.71
N ASN A 95 50.16 52.11 40.60
CA ASN A 95 49.69 51.62 39.29
C ASN A 95 48.27 51.05 39.37
N GLY A 96 47.37 51.77 40.04
CA GLY A 96 45.96 51.39 40.21
C GLY A 96 45.70 50.24 41.19
N VAL A 97 46.72 49.72 41.89
CA VAL A 97 46.51 48.58 42.81
C VAL A 97 45.71 48.98 44.05
N SER A 98 45.97 50.17 44.59
CA SER A 98 45.35 50.66 45.82
C SER A 98 45.11 52.17 45.87
N ASP A 99 45.55 52.90 44.85
CA ASP A 99 45.34 54.34 44.73
C ASP A 99 45.19 54.73 43.25
N ASP A 100 44.51 55.85 43.08
CA ASP A 100 44.24 56.57 41.85
C ASP A 100 43.77 57.97 42.26
N PHE A 101 44.11 58.98 41.46
CA PHE A 101 43.87 60.37 41.77
C PHE A 101 43.38 61.11 40.53
N GLU A 102 42.43 62.01 40.73
CA GLU A 102 41.91 62.90 39.70
C GLU A 102 42.90 64.01 39.36
N LEU A 103 43.13 64.19 38.06
CA LEU A 103 43.87 65.32 37.53
C LEU A 103 42.93 66.24 36.75
N LEU A 104 42.57 67.37 37.36
CA LEU A 104 41.73 68.40 36.73
C LEU A 104 42.61 69.42 35.99
N VAL A 105 42.41 69.55 34.68
CA VAL A 105 43.14 70.49 33.83
C VAL A 105 42.15 71.49 33.21
N ASN A 106 42.05 72.68 33.82
CA ASN A 106 41.12 73.76 33.43
C ASN A 106 41.41 74.39 32.05
N GLY A 107 42.27 73.79 31.22
CA GLY A 107 42.73 74.29 29.93
C GLY A 107 43.31 73.17 29.08
N ALA A 108 44.27 73.48 28.21
CA ALA A 108 44.73 72.52 27.21
C ALA A 108 45.68 71.46 27.81
N THR A 109 45.46 70.20 27.44
CA THR A 109 46.37 69.08 27.67
C THR A 109 46.99 68.65 26.34
N SER A 110 48.31 68.53 26.26
CA SER A 110 49.02 68.05 25.07
C SER A 110 50.11 67.05 25.42
N VAL A 111 50.11 65.90 24.74
CA VAL A 111 51.14 64.85 24.87
C VAL A 111 51.83 64.71 23.52
N SER A 112 53.14 64.94 23.46
CA SER A 112 53.88 64.86 22.21
C SER A 112 55.31 64.36 22.35
N GLY A 113 55.82 63.65 21.35
CA GLY A 113 57.16 63.05 21.38
C GLY A 113 57.14 61.57 21.76
N ALA A 114 57.97 60.79 21.07
CA ALA A 114 58.01 59.34 21.25
C ALA A 114 58.29 58.94 22.70
N GLY A 115 57.44 58.07 23.23
CA GLY A 115 57.54 57.56 24.60
C GLY A 115 56.91 58.46 25.66
N SER A 116 56.38 59.64 25.30
CA SER A 116 55.62 60.46 26.24
C SER A 116 54.21 59.91 26.43
N SER A 117 53.75 59.77 27.68
CA SER A 117 52.40 59.28 27.92
C SER A 117 51.65 59.92 29.09
N ILE A 118 50.31 59.87 29.00
CA ILE A 118 49.44 59.96 30.16
C ILE A 118 48.90 58.55 30.42
N ILE A 119 49.06 58.06 31.65
CA ILE A 119 48.60 56.74 32.08
C ILE A 119 47.54 56.92 33.16
N ILE A 120 46.31 56.53 32.82
CA ILE A 120 45.14 56.63 33.68
C ILE A 120 44.75 55.23 34.16
N TYR A 121 44.76 55.04 35.47
CA TYR A 121 44.13 53.94 36.18
C TYR A 121 42.76 54.40 36.71
N GLY A 122 41.79 53.49 36.72
CA GLY A 122 40.40 53.80 37.13
C GLY A 122 40.09 53.69 38.61
N GLY A 123 38.94 54.28 39.01
CA GLY A 123 38.34 54.31 40.36
C GLY A 123 37.29 55.42 40.51
N ASP A 124 36.99 55.87 41.73
CA ASP A 124 36.12 57.03 42.04
C ASP A 124 36.99 58.03 42.82
N PRO A 125 37.38 59.21 42.27
CA PRO A 125 36.80 59.96 41.13
C PRO A 125 37.56 59.83 39.78
N ASP A 126 37.09 60.54 38.74
CA ASP A 126 37.58 60.49 37.34
C ASP A 126 39.09 60.70 37.20
N GLY A 127 39.72 60.02 36.24
CA GLY A 127 41.18 59.95 36.16
C GLY A 127 41.84 61.23 35.62
N LEU A 128 41.30 61.76 34.52
CA LEU A 128 41.73 63.01 33.90
C LEU A 128 40.49 63.76 33.41
N ASP A 129 40.32 64.99 33.89
CA ASP A 129 39.34 65.95 33.37
C ASP A 129 40.11 67.07 32.67
N THR A 130 39.82 67.36 31.40
CA THR A 130 40.48 68.44 30.66
C THR A 130 39.58 69.16 29.66
N ASN A 131 39.85 70.45 29.40
CA ASN A 131 39.10 71.20 28.39
C ASN A 131 39.38 70.75 26.93
N THR A 132 40.64 70.49 26.58
CA THR A 132 41.04 69.97 25.25
C THR A 132 42.18 68.98 25.44
N LEU A 133 42.23 67.93 24.62
CA LEU A 133 43.30 66.94 24.67
C LEU A 133 43.92 66.76 23.28
N THR A 134 45.24 66.92 23.14
CA THR A 134 45.97 66.62 21.90
C THR A 134 47.05 65.59 22.16
N VAL A 135 46.99 64.45 21.48
CA VAL A 135 47.99 63.38 21.52
C VAL A 135 48.62 63.27 20.14
N SER A 136 49.90 63.61 19.98
CA SER A 136 50.54 63.68 18.65
C SER A 136 52.02 63.30 18.67
N ASN A 137 52.66 63.18 17.50
CA ASN A 137 54.12 63.05 17.36
C ASN A 137 54.74 61.90 18.21
N GLY A 138 54.07 60.76 18.33
CA GLY A 138 54.53 59.61 19.12
C GLY A 138 54.11 59.61 20.60
N GLY A 139 53.31 60.58 21.04
CA GLY A 139 52.71 60.60 22.38
C GLY A 139 51.59 59.55 22.54
N SER A 140 51.26 59.18 23.77
CA SER A 140 50.21 58.19 24.06
C SER A 140 49.29 58.60 25.22
N LEU A 141 47.99 58.37 25.07
CA LEU A 141 47.05 58.29 26.18
C LEU A 141 46.78 56.80 26.44
N ILE A 142 47.01 56.35 27.68
CA ILE A 142 46.89 54.96 28.09
C ILE A 142 45.83 54.85 29.19
N LEU A 143 44.73 54.17 28.91
CA LEU A 143 43.69 53.86 29.90
C LEU A 143 43.86 52.42 30.38
N ASN A 144 43.93 52.21 31.68
CA ASN A 144 44.17 50.90 32.25
C ASN A 144 43.08 50.57 33.27
N SER A 145 41.95 50.10 32.75
CA SER A 145 40.87 49.57 33.58
C SER A 145 41.23 48.16 34.02
N THR A 146 41.39 47.98 35.33
CA THR A 146 41.61 46.68 35.95
C THR A 146 40.48 46.38 36.93
N SER A 147 40.21 45.10 37.17
CA SER A 147 39.17 44.67 38.12
C SER A 147 39.39 45.18 39.55
N ASN A 148 40.62 45.57 39.90
CA ASN A 148 40.98 46.02 41.24
C ASN A 148 40.83 47.53 41.41
N SER A 149 40.93 48.29 40.31
CA SER A 149 40.95 49.75 40.29
C SER A 149 39.58 50.33 39.90
N GLY A 150 38.89 49.72 38.93
CA GLY A 150 37.68 50.29 38.33
C GLY A 150 37.94 50.80 36.90
N THR A 151 37.00 51.56 36.36
CA THR A 151 37.06 52.08 34.98
C THR A 151 37.95 53.32 34.93
N ALA A 152 38.98 53.31 34.09
CA ALA A 152 39.77 54.49 33.79
C ALA A 152 38.92 55.46 32.96
N VAL A 153 38.74 56.69 33.41
CA VAL A 153 37.91 57.70 32.74
C VAL A 153 38.76 58.91 32.36
N VAL A 154 38.59 59.37 31.12
CA VAL A 154 39.11 60.65 30.63
C VAL A 154 37.95 61.49 30.13
N GLU A 155 37.75 62.66 30.73
CA GLU A 155 36.70 63.61 30.35
C GLU A 155 37.30 64.76 29.54
N VAL A 156 36.63 65.12 28.43
CA VAL A 156 36.98 66.25 27.57
C VAL A 156 35.81 67.24 27.52
N ASP A 157 35.96 68.31 28.30
CA ASP A 157 34.87 69.19 28.76
C ASP A 157 34.27 70.12 27.69
N SER A 158 35.12 70.81 26.92
CA SER A 158 34.67 71.96 26.12
C SER A 158 35.32 72.11 24.75
N GLY A 159 36.20 71.18 24.38
CA GLY A 159 37.05 71.28 23.19
C GLY A 159 37.24 69.98 22.44
N LEU A 160 38.23 69.97 21.53
CA LEU A 160 38.56 68.82 20.68
C LEU A 160 39.49 67.87 21.43
N PHE A 161 39.20 66.57 21.34
CA PHE A 161 40.17 65.51 21.55
C PHE A 161 40.80 65.12 20.20
N GLU A 162 42.05 65.53 19.98
CA GLU A 162 42.81 65.26 18.76
C GLU A 162 43.83 64.14 19.00
N ILE A 163 43.69 63.03 18.30
CA ILE A 163 44.73 62.01 18.19
C ILE A 163 45.45 62.26 16.86
N GLY A 164 46.42 63.17 16.88
CA GLY A 164 47.19 63.55 15.69
C GLY A 164 48.07 62.41 15.17
N SER A 165 48.65 62.58 13.98
CA SER A 165 49.50 61.57 13.34
C SER A 165 50.58 61.00 14.28
N SER A 166 50.74 59.67 14.30
CA SER A 166 51.59 58.91 15.23
C SER A 166 51.27 59.07 16.73
N GLY A 167 50.20 59.78 17.11
CA GLY A 167 49.63 59.74 18.45
C GLY A 167 48.85 58.45 18.67
N SER A 168 48.71 58.03 19.94
CA SER A 168 48.04 56.76 20.26
C SER A 168 47.11 56.87 21.45
N LEU A 169 45.90 56.34 21.33
CA LEU A 169 44.98 56.02 22.42
C LEU A 169 45.02 54.51 22.63
N ILE A 170 45.40 54.04 23.82
CA ILE A 170 45.61 52.62 24.09
C ILE A 170 44.91 52.22 25.38
N GLY A 171 44.24 51.07 25.38
CA GLY A 171 43.92 50.35 26.61
C GLY A 171 42.45 50.00 26.77
N THR A 172 41.96 50.06 28.00
CA THR A 172 40.55 49.83 28.38
C THR A 172 40.10 50.90 29.37
N GLY A 173 38.87 51.39 29.23
CA GLY A 173 38.35 52.54 29.97
C GLY A 173 37.27 53.26 29.19
N ARG A 174 36.98 54.50 29.58
CA ARG A 174 35.97 55.34 28.97
C ARG A 174 36.53 56.73 28.64
N ILE A 175 36.23 57.22 27.46
CA ILE A 175 36.44 58.61 27.04
C ILE A 175 35.07 59.29 27.02
N ASP A 176 34.90 60.34 27.82
CA ASP A 176 33.67 61.11 27.92
C ASP A 176 33.84 62.46 27.22
N LEU A 177 33.10 62.69 26.13
CA LEU A 177 33.07 63.94 25.38
C LEU A 177 31.90 64.80 25.87
N GLU A 178 32.18 65.72 26.79
CA GLU A 178 31.16 66.45 27.56
C GLU A 178 30.71 67.78 26.93
N ASN A 179 31.40 68.22 25.87
CA ASN A 179 31.03 69.45 25.19
C ASN A 179 29.62 69.32 24.57
N ASN A 180 28.77 70.34 24.78
CA ASN A 180 27.40 70.38 24.27
C ASN A 180 27.21 71.41 23.14
N PRO A 181 27.71 71.13 21.92
CA PRO A 181 27.62 72.06 20.81
C PRO A 181 26.16 72.21 20.32
N GLY A 182 25.80 73.43 19.89
CA GLY A 182 24.47 73.74 19.35
C GLY A 182 24.18 73.19 17.95
N SER A 183 25.16 72.57 17.30
CA SER A 183 25.10 71.97 15.96
C SER A 183 26.14 70.85 15.85
N ALA A 184 25.97 69.92 14.90
CA ALA A 184 26.92 68.84 14.61
C ALA A 184 28.37 69.36 14.57
N THR A 185 29.21 68.87 15.48
CA THR A 185 30.59 69.33 15.68
C THR A 185 31.48 68.16 16.05
N THR A 186 32.62 68.00 15.38
CA THR A 186 33.65 67.01 15.72
C THR A 186 34.25 67.33 17.09
N LEU A 187 34.09 66.40 18.04
CA LEU A 187 34.65 66.48 19.39
C LEU A 187 35.83 65.53 19.58
N LEU A 188 35.96 64.51 18.75
CA LEU A 188 37.14 63.66 18.67
C LEU A 188 37.52 63.48 17.21
N SER A 189 38.79 63.72 16.87
CA SER A 189 39.39 63.48 15.55
C SER A 189 40.62 62.59 15.67
N ASN A 190 40.71 61.57 14.83
CA ASN A 190 41.77 60.57 14.88
C ASN A 190 42.56 60.47 13.56
N ASP A 191 43.77 61.02 13.53
CA ASP A 191 44.80 60.79 12.49
C ASP A 191 45.81 59.69 12.89
N GLY A 192 45.72 59.20 14.13
CA GLY A 192 46.72 58.36 14.79
C GLY A 192 46.31 56.90 14.96
N THR A 193 46.47 56.36 16.17
CA THR A 193 46.12 54.96 16.47
C THR A 193 45.19 54.87 17.67
N ILE A 194 44.09 54.13 17.54
CA ILE A 194 43.24 53.72 18.66
C ILE A 194 43.42 52.22 18.84
N THR A 195 43.77 51.78 20.05
CA THR A 195 44.02 50.35 20.37
C THR A 195 43.25 49.95 21.62
N ALA A 196 42.18 49.18 21.45
CA ALA A 196 41.53 48.50 22.58
C ALA A 196 42.41 47.31 23.01
N ASN A 197 42.94 47.35 24.23
CA ASN A 197 43.94 46.40 24.69
C ASN A 197 43.98 46.24 26.21
N THR A 198 44.01 44.99 26.69
CA THR A 198 44.46 44.68 28.06
C THR A 198 45.88 44.13 28.02
N THR A 199 46.75 44.55 28.95
CA THR A 199 48.08 43.94 29.06
C THR A 199 47.95 42.50 29.58
N PRO A 200 48.43 41.47 28.85
CA PRO A 200 48.32 40.08 29.30
C PRO A 200 49.10 39.84 30.59
N PHE A 201 48.55 39.03 31.51
CA PHE A 201 49.20 38.66 32.77
C PHE A 201 50.44 37.75 32.59
N PHE A 202 50.56 37.06 31.44
CA PHE A 202 51.69 36.22 31.05
C PHE A 202 51.75 36.02 29.52
N LEU A 203 52.95 35.77 28.98
CA LEU A 203 53.18 35.54 27.56
C LEU A 203 52.45 34.26 27.10
N GLY A 204 51.47 34.40 26.20
CA GLY A 204 50.68 33.29 25.63
C GLY A 204 49.37 32.95 26.35
N GLY A 205 48.95 33.74 27.35
CA GLY A 205 47.64 33.59 27.99
C GLY A 205 46.50 34.25 27.24
N THR A 206 45.27 33.76 27.44
CA THR A 206 44.04 34.44 26.98
C THR A 206 43.91 35.80 27.68
N PRO A 207 43.88 36.93 26.94
CA PRO A 207 43.61 38.25 27.51
C PRO A 207 42.25 38.27 28.19
N ALA A 208 42.15 38.99 29.31
CA ALA A 208 40.88 39.25 29.95
C ALA A 208 40.02 40.14 29.04
N ALA A 209 38.70 39.92 29.04
CA ALA A 209 37.81 40.80 28.30
C ALA A 209 37.84 42.21 28.89
N GLY A 210 37.80 43.21 28.02
CA GLY A 210 37.82 44.61 28.40
C GLY A 210 37.27 45.50 27.29
N THR A 211 36.77 46.67 27.68
CA THR A 211 36.15 47.64 26.76
C THR A 211 36.91 48.95 26.80
N LEU A 212 37.20 49.51 25.62
CA LEU A 212 37.51 50.93 25.45
C LEU A 212 36.27 51.59 24.87
N GLN A 213 35.57 52.36 25.68
CA GLN A 213 34.34 53.05 25.31
C GLN A 213 34.62 54.51 25.00
N ILE A 214 34.04 55.03 23.92
CA ILE A 214 34.03 56.45 23.57
C ILE A 214 32.58 56.88 23.56
N THR A 215 32.23 57.85 24.39
CA THR A 215 30.85 58.34 24.52
C THR A 215 30.80 59.86 24.57
N ALA A 216 29.62 60.43 24.35
CA ALA A 216 29.38 61.86 24.38
C ALA A 216 28.04 62.18 25.01
N THR A 217 27.94 63.28 25.76
CA THR A 217 26.66 63.70 26.36
C THR A 217 25.76 64.46 25.40
N SER A 218 26.31 64.97 24.29
CA SER A 218 25.56 65.69 23.27
C SER A 218 25.33 64.85 22.02
N ALA A 219 24.08 64.76 21.55
CA ALA A 219 23.74 64.16 20.25
C ALA A 219 24.32 64.94 19.04
N ASN A 220 24.84 66.15 19.26
CA ASN A 220 25.53 66.95 18.26
C ASN A 220 27.06 66.69 18.22
N ALA A 221 27.59 65.85 19.10
CA ALA A 221 28.99 65.42 19.05
C ALA A 221 29.25 64.59 17.78
N ARG A 222 30.43 64.73 17.17
CA ARG A 222 30.87 63.89 16.06
C ARG A 222 32.24 63.28 16.32
N PHE A 223 32.41 62.04 15.86
CA PHE A 223 33.67 61.30 15.88
C PHE A 223 34.21 61.18 14.46
N ASP A 224 35.36 61.81 14.21
CA ASP A 224 36.14 61.69 12.97
C ASP A 224 37.15 60.55 13.14
N TRP A 225 37.04 59.54 12.29
CA TRP A 225 37.73 58.26 12.47
C TRP A 225 39.16 58.29 11.98
N ASP A 226 39.42 59.01 10.91
CA ASP A 226 40.66 58.85 10.15
C ASP A 226 41.24 60.09 9.49
N GLY A 227 40.60 61.23 9.74
CA GLY A 227 41.10 62.55 9.41
C GLY A 227 41.03 62.88 7.93
N THR A 228 42.03 63.60 7.44
CA THR A 228 42.06 64.01 6.03
C THR A 228 43.30 63.50 5.31
N ALA A 229 43.13 63.14 4.04
CA ALA A 229 44.18 62.50 3.24
C ALA A 229 45.55 63.23 3.30
N PRO A 230 46.68 62.49 3.43
CA PRO A 230 46.79 61.04 3.40
C PRO A 230 46.31 60.39 4.71
N ILE A 231 45.43 59.40 4.58
CA ILE A 231 44.83 58.70 5.72
C ILE A 231 45.88 57.79 6.36
N THR A 232 46.17 58.02 7.64
CA THR A 232 47.16 57.23 8.42
C THR A 232 46.56 56.53 9.64
N ALA A 233 45.25 56.67 9.83
CA ALA A 233 44.60 56.18 11.04
C ALA A 233 44.54 54.66 11.10
N VAL A 234 44.80 54.14 12.30
CA VAL A 234 44.78 52.70 12.59
C VAL A 234 43.89 52.43 13.80
N MET A 235 43.00 51.45 13.69
CA MET A 235 42.23 50.92 14.81
C MET A 235 42.63 49.47 15.07
N ASN A 236 43.04 49.16 16.29
CA ASN A 236 43.39 47.80 16.70
C ASN A 236 42.42 47.34 17.80
N VAL A 237 41.67 46.29 17.55
CA VAL A 237 40.85 45.64 18.57
C VAL A 237 41.49 44.28 18.87
N ASN A 238 42.27 44.25 19.96
CA ASN A 238 43.05 43.07 20.33
C ASN A 238 42.14 41.95 20.88
N GLY A 239 42.74 40.78 21.11
CA GLY A 239 41.96 39.59 21.44
C GLY A 239 41.09 39.74 22.70
N ASN A 240 39.84 39.29 22.61
CA ASN A 240 38.78 39.48 23.62
C ASN A 240 38.48 40.95 24.00
N GLN A 241 38.93 41.95 23.25
CA GLN A 241 38.66 43.36 23.55
C GLN A 241 37.43 43.87 22.79
N THR A 242 36.76 44.86 23.37
CA THR A 242 35.70 45.62 22.71
C THR A 242 36.16 47.06 22.51
N LEU A 243 36.07 47.57 21.28
CA LEU A 243 36.08 49.01 21.02
C LEU A 243 34.63 49.43 20.83
N ASP A 244 34.11 50.23 21.74
CA ASP A 244 32.71 50.63 21.83
C ASP A 244 32.59 52.13 21.55
N ILE A 245 31.88 52.51 20.49
CA ILE A 245 31.79 53.89 20.00
C ILE A 245 30.31 54.32 20.01
N ASP A 246 29.95 55.09 21.03
CA ASP A 246 28.62 55.65 21.24
C ASP A 246 28.49 57.10 20.71
N VAL A 247 29.19 57.42 19.62
CA VAL A 247 29.24 58.77 19.06
C VAL A 247 29.07 58.74 17.53
N ASP A 248 28.08 59.47 17.03
CA ASP A 248 27.78 59.65 15.61
C ASP A 248 29.03 60.06 14.81
N THR A 249 29.33 59.33 13.75
CA THR A 249 30.46 59.59 12.85
C THR A 249 30.15 60.71 11.85
N GLY A 250 28.88 61.09 11.75
CA GLY A 250 28.38 62.05 10.77
C GLY A 250 28.43 61.47 9.36
N ASN A 251 29.02 62.24 8.44
CA ASN A 251 29.21 61.79 7.06
C ASN A 251 30.67 61.38 6.80
N ASP A 252 31.43 61.14 7.87
CA ASP A 252 32.80 60.69 7.78
C ASP A 252 32.83 59.17 7.59
N ALA A 253 33.43 58.72 6.49
CA ALA A 253 33.46 57.32 6.09
C ALA A 253 34.87 56.76 6.31
N TRP A 254 34.94 55.52 6.80
CA TRP A 254 36.21 54.86 7.12
C TRP A 254 37.04 54.52 5.88
N SER A 255 38.19 55.14 5.82
CA SER A 255 39.32 55.04 4.89
C SER A 255 40.63 54.54 5.55
N GLY A 256 40.66 54.33 6.87
CA GLY A 256 41.82 53.84 7.63
C GLY A 256 42.05 52.31 7.61
N THR A 257 42.93 51.81 8.50
CA THR A 257 43.18 50.36 8.69
C THR A 257 42.65 49.87 10.04
N MET A 258 41.71 48.93 10.03
CA MET A 258 41.13 48.30 11.20
C MET A 258 41.66 46.87 11.31
N ASN A 259 42.22 46.49 12.45
CA ASN A 259 42.72 45.15 12.73
C ASN A 259 41.92 44.51 13.86
N LEU A 260 41.23 43.40 13.56
CA LEU A 260 40.36 42.68 14.47
C LEU A 260 40.99 41.33 14.82
N SER A 261 41.22 41.10 16.12
CA SER A 261 41.81 39.87 16.63
C SER A 261 40.77 38.83 17.07
N THR A 262 41.21 37.63 17.41
CA THR A 262 40.38 36.56 18.00
C THR A 262 39.47 37.05 19.15
N GLY A 263 38.15 36.84 19.03
CA GLY A 263 37.16 37.26 20.03
C GLY A 263 37.01 38.77 20.21
N SER A 264 37.62 39.60 19.36
CA SER A 264 37.46 41.05 19.42
C SER A 264 36.07 41.50 18.96
N THR A 265 35.61 42.66 19.42
CA THR A 265 34.34 43.26 19.00
C THR A 265 34.55 44.75 18.72
N ILE A 266 34.17 45.21 17.53
CA ILE A 266 33.90 46.63 17.27
C ILE A 266 32.39 46.83 17.38
N ASP A 267 31.96 47.70 18.30
CA ASP A 267 30.56 48.03 18.54
C ASP A 267 30.36 49.52 18.30
N ILE A 268 29.42 49.88 17.44
CA ILE A 268 29.20 51.27 17.01
C ILE A 268 27.71 51.57 17.09
N ALA A 269 27.31 52.48 17.96
CA ALA A 269 25.89 52.73 18.25
C ALA A 269 25.12 53.41 17.11
N ASP A 270 25.80 54.20 16.28
CA ASP A 270 25.24 54.98 15.17
C ASP A 270 25.62 54.41 13.80
N ALA A 271 24.78 54.65 12.79
CA ALA A 271 25.05 54.15 11.44
C ALA A 271 26.32 54.78 10.85
N TRP A 272 27.15 53.96 10.21
CA TRP A 272 28.47 54.37 9.72
C TRP A 272 28.76 53.81 8.32
N ALA A 273 29.81 54.32 7.68
CA ALA A 273 30.18 53.93 6.32
C ALA A 273 31.68 53.64 6.21
N MET A 274 32.04 52.79 5.25
CA MET A 274 33.39 52.50 4.81
C MET A 274 33.50 52.78 3.31
N ASP A 275 34.53 53.50 2.89
CA ASP A 275 34.70 53.94 1.50
C ASP A 275 36.01 53.46 0.86
N SER A 276 37.16 53.59 1.53
CA SER A 276 38.46 53.12 1.01
C SER A 276 39.31 52.39 2.07
N GLY A 277 38.73 52.12 3.23
CA GLY A 277 39.43 51.53 4.36
C GLY A 277 39.81 50.06 4.16
N THR A 278 40.50 49.50 5.15
CA THR A 278 40.83 48.09 5.21
C THR A 278 40.42 47.51 6.55
N ILE A 279 39.72 46.37 6.56
CA ILE A 279 39.45 45.57 7.77
C ILE A 279 40.23 44.27 7.64
N ASN A 280 41.20 44.04 8.53
CA ASN A 280 41.97 42.81 8.61
C ASN A 280 41.49 41.98 9.79
N VAL A 281 41.17 40.72 9.54
CA VAL A 281 40.70 39.77 10.55
C VAL A 281 41.80 38.74 10.79
N ASN A 282 42.19 38.54 12.05
CA ASN A 282 43.11 37.49 12.47
C ASN A 282 42.60 36.82 13.75
N THR A 283 42.00 35.64 13.63
CA THR A 283 41.34 34.96 14.75
C THR A 283 42.01 33.67 15.20
N SER A 284 43.33 33.58 15.08
CA SER A 284 44.11 32.50 15.69
C SER A 284 43.80 32.31 17.19
N ALA A 285 43.62 31.07 17.65
CA ALA A 285 43.33 30.80 19.06
C ALA A 285 44.47 31.25 19.99
N PHE A 286 44.12 31.64 21.22
CA PHE A 286 45.10 31.96 22.25
C PHE A 286 45.99 30.75 22.58
N GLY A 287 47.31 30.97 22.64
CA GLY A 287 48.25 29.96 23.10
C GLY A 287 49.62 30.08 22.46
N PHE A 288 50.51 29.14 22.81
CA PHE A 288 51.84 29.04 22.21
C PHE A 288 51.74 28.28 20.88
N ILE A 289 51.92 28.98 19.77
CA ILE A 289 52.01 28.36 18.44
C ILE A 289 53.45 27.84 18.29
N LEU A 290 53.62 26.52 18.12
CA LEU A 290 54.93 25.95 17.78
C LEU A 290 55.26 26.30 16.32
N PRO A 291 56.48 26.79 15.99
CA PRO A 291 56.86 27.05 14.61
C PRO A 291 56.66 25.81 13.74
N GLY A 292 55.76 25.89 12.75
CA GLY A 292 55.42 24.79 11.84
C GLY A 292 54.21 23.94 12.21
N GLN A 293 53.42 24.32 13.23
CA GLN A 293 52.05 23.85 13.47
C GLN A 293 51.09 25.02 13.16
N ASP A 294 49.97 24.82 12.46
CA ASP A 294 48.73 24.31 13.04
C ASP A 294 48.07 25.20 14.12
N PRO A 295 47.89 26.54 14.04
CA PRO A 295 47.08 27.24 15.04
C PRO A 295 45.64 26.70 15.04
N ASN A 296 45.06 26.44 16.22
CA ASN A 296 43.63 26.14 16.30
C ASN A 296 42.79 27.40 15.99
N PRO A 297 41.58 27.27 15.41
CA PRO A 297 40.63 28.37 15.29
C PRO A 297 40.26 28.95 16.65
N GLY A 298 40.32 30.27 16.76
CA GLY A 298 39.87 31.03 17.93
C GLY A 298 38.40 31.45 17.80
N ALA A 299 37.96 32.35 18.68
CA ALA A 299 36.62 32.94 18.58
C ALA A 299 36.59 33.98 17.45
N ALA A 300 35.44 34.11 16.77
CA ALA A 300 35.26 35.09 15.70
C ALA A 300 35.46 36.53 16.18
N ALA A 301 36.05 37.36 15.33
CA ALA A 301 35.99 38.81 15.46
C ALA A 301 34.57 39.28 15.10
N ARG A 302 34.06 40.30 15.78
CA ARG A 302 32.67 40.73 15.67
C ARG A 302 32.56 42.19 15.27
N ILE A 303 31.64 42.48 14.35
CA ILE A 303 31.13 43.82 14.06
C ILE A 303 29.70 43.88 14.55
N ALA A 304 29.44 44.73 15.54
CA ALA A 304 28.16 44.88 16.22
C ALA A 304 27.67 46.34 16.17
N GLY A 305 26.46 46.55 16.69
CA GLY A 305 25.84 47.88 16.75
C GLY A 305 24.94 48.17 15.55
N ALA A 306 24.99 49.41 15.07
CA ALA A 306 24.13 49.92 14.01
C ALA A 306 24.53 49.45 12.61
N ASN A 307 23.59 49.62 11.68
CA ASN A 307 23.76 49.28 10.28
C ASN A 307 24.88 50.09 9.63
N TRP A 308 25.60 49.47 8.69
CA TRP A 308 26.71 50.14 8.00
C TRP A 308 26.75 49.83 6.51
N THR A 309 27.42 50.72 5.77
CA THR A 309 27.55 50.61 4.32
C THR A 309 29.00 50.53 3.88
N MET A 310 29.30 49.72 2.86
CA MET A 310 30.61 49.62 2.24
C MET A 310 30.54 50.04 0.77
N SER A 311 31.08 51.21 0.42
CA SER A 311 31.12 51.68 -0.97
C SER A 311 32.44 51.40 -1.69
N GLY A 312 33.45 50.94 -0.95
CA GLY A 312 34.78 50.56 -1.43
C GLY A 312 35.64 50.01 -0.29
N GLY A 313 36.96 49.93 -0.50
CA GLY A 313 37.90 49.37 0.48
C GLY A 313 37.97 47.84 0.45
N THR A 314 38.56 47.24 1.48
CA THR A 314 38.82 45.78 1.54
C THR A 314 38.51 45.17 2.91
N ILE A 315 37.83 44.03 2.94
CA ILE A 315 37.72 43.13 4.10
C ILE A 315 38.58 41.90 3.84
N ASN A 316 39.51 41.60 4.75
CA ASN A 316 40.47 40.51 4.63
C ASN A 316 40.26 39.46 5.74
N ILE A 317 39.84 38.26 5.36
CA ILE A 317 39.80 37.05 6.20
C ILE A 317 40.82 36.08 5.57
N LEU A 318 42.06 36.08 6.07
CA LEU A 318 43.23 35.70 5.26
C LEU A 318 43.56 34.22 5.26
N ASP A 319 43.16 33.47 6.29
CA ASP A 319 43.44 32.04 6.37
C ASP A 319 42.25 31.21 6.87
N SER A 320 42.41 29.88 6.86
CA SER A 320 41.35 28.92 7.18
C SER A 320 40.84 28.96 8.62
N TRP A 321 41.49 29.69 9.52
CA TRP A 321 41.08 29.79 10.93
C TRP A 321 40.51 31.17 11.27
N ASP A 322 40.63 32.11 10.34
CA ASP A 322 40.09 33.45 10.50
C ASP A 322 38.57 33.42 10.37
N SER A 323 37.88 34.13 11.25
CA SER A 323 36.43 34.24 11.22
C SER A 323 35.94 35.62 11.58
N LEU A 324 35.03 36.14 10.75
CA LEU A 324 34.38 37.43 10.94
C LEU A 324 32.88 37.21 11.11
N GLN A 325 32.33 37.72 12.21
CA GLN A 325 30.91 37.69 12.51
C GLN A 325 30.32 39.10 12.41
N LEU A 326 29.32 39.24 11.56
CA LEU A 326 28.54 40.46 11.40
C LEU A 326 27.25 40.32 12.21
N ASP A 327 27.15 41.02 13.34
CA ASP A 327 25.93 41.12 14.15
C ASP A 327 25.03 42.29 13.70
N SER A 328 25.62 43.31 13.06
CA SER A 328 24.95 44.46 12.45
C SER A 328 24.65 44.26 10.96
N GLN A 329 23.63 44.93 10.42
CA GLN A 329 23.32 44.84 8.99
C GLN A 329 24.37 45.54 8.10
N LEU A 330 24.77 44.89 7.00
CA LEU A 330 25.69 45.42 5.99
C LEU A 330 24.97 45.69 4.66
N VAL A 331 25.22 46.85 4.04
CA VAL A 331 24.94 47.08 2.61
C VAL A 331 26.24 47.43 1.89
N ALA A 332 26.77 46.50 1.09
CA ALA A 332 27.97 46.70 0.31
C ALA A 332 27.63 47.00 -1.15
N SER A 333 27.99 48.18 -1.65
CA SER A 333 27.80 48.61 -3.04
C SER A 333 29.10 48.63 -3.85
N GLY A 334 30.25 48.45 -3.22
CA GLY A 334 31.56 48.42 -3.86
C GLY A 334 32.67 47.96 -2.92
N GLY A 335 33.86 47.68 -3.47
CA GLY A 335 35.04 47.22 -2.73
C GLY A 335 35.30 45.73 -2.89
N THR A 336 36.15 45.17 -2.03
CA THR A 336 36.59 43.77 -2.10
C THR A 336 36.38 43.05 -0.76
N ILE A 337 35.82 41.84 -0.79
CA ILE A 337 35.75 40.92 0.35
C ILE A 337 36.58 39.69 0.00
N GLU A 338 37.69 39.51 0.70
CA GLU A 338 38.62 38.39 0.55
C GLU A 338 38.37 37.37 1.66
N ASN A 339 37.67 36.27 1.36
CA ASN A 339 37.34 35.24 2.34
C ASN A 339 38.12 33.94 2.09
N SER A 340 39.08 33.64 2.96
CA SER A 340 39.78 32.34 3.02
C SER A 340 39.44 31.52 4.27
N GLY A 341 38.62 32.08 5.16
CA GLY A 341 38.20 31.49 6.43
C GLY A 341 36.68 31.41 6.52
N THR A 342 36.07 31.89 7.61
CA THR A 342 34.61 31.85 7.79
C THR A 342 33.99 33.23 7.95
N MET A 343 33.00 33.57 7.13
CA MET A 343 32.15 34.75 7.33
C MET A 343 30.79 34.34 7.90
N ILE A 344 30.39 34.95 9.02
CA ILE A 344 29.18 34.62 9.77
C ILE A 344 28.23 35.83 9.74
N PHE A 345 27.01 35.65 9.25
CA PHE A 345 26.00 36.70 9.11
C PHE A 345 24.88 36.50 10.12
N ASN A 346 24.97 37.18 11.27
CA ASN A 346 23.88 37.29 12.25
C ASN A 346 22.99 38.51 11.97
N GLY A 347 23.57 39.60 11.47
CA GLY A 347 22.88 40.71 10.84
C GLY A 347 22.60 40.41 9.36
N GLY A 348 21.60 41.06 8.78
CA GLY A 348 21.32 40.91 7.36
C GLY A 348 22.42 41.52 6.48
N ALA A 349 22.58 41.06 5.25
CA ALA A 349 23.55 41.64 4.31
C ALA A 349 22.97 41.77 2.90
N THR A 350 23.36 42.85 2.22
CA THR A 350 23.14 43.02 0.78
C THR A 350 24.46 43.35 0.13
N ILE A 351 25.01 42.40 -0.63
CA ILE A 351 26.27 42.52 -1.36
C ILE A 351 25.92 42.73 -2.84
N GLN A 352 25.98 43.98 -3.29
CA GLN A 352 25.54 44.36 -4.63
C GLN A 352 26.61 44.05 -5.69
N SER A 353 26.21 44.08 -6.96
CA SER A 353 27.05 43.78 -8.14
C SER A 353 28.34 44.61 -8.32
N GLY A 354 28.54 45.66 -7.51
CA GLY A 354 29.76 46.47 -7.53
C GLY A 354 30.87 45.93 -6.63
N VAL A 355 30.58 44.92 -5.80
CA VAL A 355 31.51 44.29 -4.85
C VAL A 355 32.20 43.11 -5.51
N ASN A 356 33.50 42.97 -5.30
CA ASN A 356 34.26 41.77 -5.62
C ASN A 356 34.30 40.86 -4.38
N PHE A 357 33.46 39.83 -4.33
CA PHE A 357 33.40 38.90 -3.19
C PHE A 357 34.08 37.57 -3.57
N ASP A 358 35.32 37.42 -3.12
CA ASP A 358 36.16 36.27 -3.45
C ASP A 358 36.22 35.24 -2.31
N MET A 359 35.97 33.97 -2.65
CA MET A 359 36.11 32.81 -1.75
C MET A 359 37.44 32.07 -2.04
N ASN A 360 38.56 32.64 -1.63
CA ASN A 360 39.92 32.27 -2.12
C ASN A 360 40.62 31.11 -1.38
N GLY A 361 40.08 30.61 -0.27
CA GLY A 361 40.71 29.59 0.58
C GLY A 361 40.11 28.18 0.45
N SER A 362 40.88 27.16 0.87
CA SER A 362 40.41 25.77 0.99
C SER A 362 39.46 25.51 2.16
N ALA A 363 39.14 26.55 2.94
CA ALA A 363 38.19 26.54 4.03
C ALA A 363 37.24 27.75 3.96
N ALA A 364 37.18 28.44 2.81
CA ALA A 364 36.33 29.60 2.63
C ALA A 364 34.86 29.18 2.79
N SER A 365 34.24 29.67 3.85
CA SER A 365 32.96 29.19 4.36
C SER A 365 32.04 30.35 4.71
N LEU A 366 30.74 30.11 4.60
CA LEU A 366 29.69 31.06 4.98
C LEU A 366 28.78 30.43 6.03
N VAL A 367 28.38 31.22 7.02
CA VAL A 367 27.35 30.85 8.01
C VAL A 367 26.25 31.91 7.99
N ILE A 368 25.03 31.51 7.63
CA ILE A 368 23.90 32.39 7.39
C ILE A 368 22.86 32.19 8.50
N ASN A 369 22.67 33.21 9.34
CA ASN A 369 21.69 33.24 10.43
C ASN A 369 20.64 34.34 10.24
N SER A 370 20.70 35.09 9.13
CA SER A 370 19.81 36.18 8.74
C SER A 370 19.63 36.21 7.22
N THR A 371 18.95 37.21 6.68
CA THR A 371 18.79 37.39 5.23
C THR A 371 20.07 37.98 4.62
N VAL A 372 20.66 37.26 3.67
CA VAL A 372 21.89 37.63 2.96
C VAL A 372 21.63 37.53 1.46
N ASN A 373 21.71 38.67 0.78
CA ASN A 373 21.57 38.79 -0.66
C ASN A 373 22.93 39.05 -1.29
N ILE A 374 23.33 38.24 -2.28
CA ILE A 374 24.60 38.37 -3.01
C ILE A 374 24.30 38.48 -4.50
N ASP A 375 24.47 39.69 -5.04
CA ASP A 375 24.19 40.04 -6.44
C ASP A 375 25.50 40.23 -7.24
N THR A 376 26.57 39.54 -6.86
CA THR A 376 27.89 39.69 -7.49
C THR A 376 27.99 38.79 -8.73
N PRO A 377 28.26 39.35 -9.93
CA PRO A 377 28.10 38.64 -11.20
C PRO A 377 29.11 37.49 -11.44
N ASP A 378 30.18 37.42 -10.66
CA ASP A 378 31.25 36.44 -10.71
C ASP A 378 31.44 35.69 -9.38
N PHE A 379 30.40 35.66 -8.54
CA PHE A 379 30.48 34.97 -7.25
C PHE A 379 30.78 33.49 -7.46
N ASN A 380 31.79 32.99 -6.74
CA ASN A 380 31.99 31.56 -6.57
C ASN A 380 31.72 31.18 -5.11
N LEU A 381 30.56 30.55 -4.87
CA LEU A 381 30.16 30.09 -3.53
C LEU A 381 31.08 28.98 -2.99
N ASP A 382 31.59 28.11 -3.85
CA ASP A 382 32.40 26.95 -3.46
C ASP A 382 33.91 27.25 -3.40
N GLY A 383 34.31 28.40 -3.92
CA GLY A 383 35.67 28.95 -3.85
C GLY A 383 36.71 28.12 -4.60
N THR A 384 37.43 27.26 -3.88
CA THR A 384 38.41 26.35 -4.50
C THR A 384 37.84 24.94 -4.74
N GLY A 385 36.57 24.72 -4.39
CA GLY A 385 35.92 23.41 -4.42
C GLY A 385 36.53 22.38 -3.47
N SER A 386 37.18 22.84 -2.39
CA SER A 386 37.77 21.97 -1.38
C SER A 386 36.69 21.43 -0.43
N ALA A 387 36.88 20.22 0.10
CA ALA A 387 35.99 19.66 1.12
C ALA A 387 35.95 20.48 2.43
N GLY A 388 36.87 21.44 2.62
CA GLY A 388 36.83 22.39 3.73
C GLY A 388 35.92 23.60 3.49
N ASN A 389 35.52 23.88 2.24
CA ASN A 389 34.56 24.93 1.91
C ASN A 389 33.15 24.45 2.31
N VAL A 390 32.52 25.13 3.27
CA VAL A 390 31.18 24.75 3.75
C VAL A 390 30.29 25.97 3.80
N THR A 391 29.10 25.86 3.22
CA THR A 391 28.03 26.84 3.41
C THR A 391 27.04 26.28 4.42
N THR A 392 26.73 27.03 5.47
CA THR A 392 25.75 26.63 6.48
C THR A 392 24.66 27.68 6.58
N ILE A 393 23.42 27.29 6.34
CA ILE A 393 22.23 28.14 6.44
C ILE A 393 21.40 27.61 7.60
N ASN A 394 21.38 28.34 8.71
CA ASN A 394 20.65 27.93 9.91
C ASN A 394 19.21 28.40 9.88
N ALA A 395 18.39 27.90 10.81
CA ALA A 395 17.01 28.34 10.98
C ALA A 395 16.91 29.88 11.11
N GLY A 396 16.08 30.50 10.26
CA GLY A 396 15.94 31.94 10.15
C GLY A 396 16.92 32.62 9.19
N GLY A 397 17.93 31.89 8.68
CA GLY A 397 18.80 32.33 7.60
C GLY A 397 18.14 32.15 6.23
N ASN A 398 18.35 33.13 5.35
CA ASN A 398 17.97 33.07 3.94
C ASN A 398 19.19 33.54 3.12
N LEU A 399 19.73 32.66 2.29
CA LEU A 399 20.78 32.98 1.33
C LEU A 399 20.17 33.10 -0.06
N ASP A 400 20.11 34.34 -0.54
CA ASP A 400 19.59 34.72 -1.86
C ASP A 400 20.77 35.05 -2.77
N LEU A 401 20.97 34.24 -3.81
CA LEU A 401 22.05 34.37 -4.79
C LEU A 401 21.47 34.79 -6.15
N ASP A 402 21.78 36.01 -6.59
CA ASP A 402 21.50 36.50 -7.95
C ASP A 402 22.80 36.48 -8.76
N LEU A 403 23.04 35.34 -9.42
CA LEU A 403 24.28 35.04 -10.12
C LEU A 403 24.23 35.53 -11.58
N GLY A 404 25.21 36.36 -11.93
CA GLY A 404 25.36 36.91 -13.27
C GLY A 404 26.16 36.03 -14.23
N VAL A 405 26.33 36.53 -15.46
CA VAL A 405 27.13 35.83 -16.49
C VAL A 405 28.60 35.74 -16.05
N GLY A 406 29.05 34.51 -15.76
CA GLY A 406 30.43 34.21 -15.37
C GLY A 406 30.63 33.82 -13.91
N ALA A 407 29.56 33.81 -13.10
CA ALA A 407 29.52 33.19 -11.78
C ALA A 407 29.71 31.67 -11.87
N ASP A 408 30.08 31.06 -10.75
CA ASP A 408 30.11 29.61 -10.65
C ASP A 408 28.69 29.09 -10.39
N GLU A 409 28.15 28.34 -11.35
CA GLU A 409 26.83 27.70 -11.29
C GLU A 409 26.97 26.18 -11.01
N ASP A 410 28.19 25.69 -10.81
CA ASP A 410 28.58 24.29 -10.64
C ASP A 410 29.07 23.99 -9.21
N PHE A 411 28.16 24.12 -8.23
CA PHE A 411 28.47 23.93 -6.81
C PHE A 411 28.98 22.52 -6.51
N ASN A 412 30.17 22.45 -5.95
CA ASN A 412 30.87 21.19 -5.75
C ASN A 412 31.38 20.97 -4.30
N HIS A 413 30.85 21.76 -3.35
CA HIS A 413 31.11 21.71 -1.91
C HIS A 413 29.89 21.24 -1.09
N THR A 414 30.04 21.24 0.24
CA THR A 414 28.95 20.91 1.17
C THR A 414 28.11 22.14 1.53
N ILE A 415 26.80 22.02 1.34
CA ILE A 415 25.80 22.99 1.77
C ILE A 415 24.92 22.37 2.86
N ASN A 416 25.04 22.85 4.09
CA ASN A 416 24.19 22.44 5.21
C ASN A 416 23.02 23.43 5.34
N ILE A 417 21.78 22.95 5.18
CA ILE A 417 20.57 23.76 5.36
C ILE A 417 19.84 23.22 6.58
N ASN A 418 19.94 23.91 7.71
CA ASN A 418 19.43 23.50 9.03
C ASN A 418 18.14 24.25 9.39
N GLY A 419 17.13 24.20 8.52
CA GLY A 419 15.88 24.94 8.65
C GLY A 419 15.87 26.34 8.02
N GLY A 420 16.89 26.65 7.20
CA GLY A 420 17.00 27.90 6.45
C GLY A 420 16.56 27.76 4.98
N GLU A 421 16.77 28.84 4.23
CA GLU A 421 16.41 28.94 2.82
C GLU A 421 17.63 29.22 1.94
N LEU A 422 17.72 28.51 0.82
CA LEU A 422 18.63 28.78 -0.29
C LEU A 422 17.79 29.16 -1.51
N ASP A 423 17.97 30.36 -2.04
CA ASP A 423 17.36 30.82 -3.29
C ASP A 423 18.47 31.14 -4.29
N VAL A 424 18.40 30.57 -5.49
CA VAL A 424 19.43 30.71 -6.53
C VAL A 424 18.80 31.08 -7.86
N THR A 425 19.19 32.25 -8.36
CA THR A 425 18.85 32.75 -9.68
C THR A 425 20.12 32.87 -10.51
N THR A 426 20.10 32.39 -11.76
CA THR A 426 21.25 32.43 -12.69
C THR A 426 20.86 33.06 -14.03
N ALA A 427 21.84 33.37 -14.88
CA ALA A 427 21.59 34.03 -16.16
C ALA A 427 20.96 33.10 -17.24
N ASP A 428 21.17 31.79 -17.13
CA ASP A 428 20.68 30.75 -18.04
C ASP A 428 19.52 29.90 -17.47
N ASN A 429 19.14 30.13 -16.21
CA ASN A 429 18.05 29.49 -15.46
C ASN A 429 18.32 28.02 -15.07
N ASP A 430 19.60 27.65 -14.93
CA ASP A 430 20.00 26.41 -14.29
C ASP A 430 21.26 26.54 -13.42
N TRP A 431 21.35 25.68 -12.41
CA TRP A 431 22.54 25.50 -11.58
C TRP A 431 22.69 24.03 -11.19
N ASN A 432 23.92 23.60 -10.90
CA ASN A 432 24.28 22.21 -10.73
C ASN A 432 24.91 21.95 -9.36
N LEU A 433 24.40 20.97 -8.63
CA LEU A 433 25.18 20.27 -7.61
C LEU A 433 26.01 19.21 -8.31
N GLN A 434 27.33 19.42 -8.39
CA GLN A 434 28.27 18.50 -9.01
C GLN A 434 28.42 17.20 -8.20
N SER A 435 29.00 16.15 -8.79
CA SER A 435 29.06 14.80 -8.18
C SER A 435 29.83 14.71 -6.86
N ASN A 436 30.62 15.72 -6.52
CA ASN A 436 31.34 15.85 -5.25
C ASN A 436 30.69 16.86 -4.29
N GLY A 437 29.64 17.56 -4.73
CA GLY A 437 28.83 18.43 -3.90
C GLY A 437 27.82 17.63 -3.08
N GLU A 438 27.42 18.19 -1.95
CA GLU A 438 26.50 17.55 -1.00
C GLU A 438 25.55 18.60 -0.41
N ILE A 439 24.25 18.29 -0.36
CA ILE A 439 23.28 19.06 0.43
C ILE A 439 22.82 18.25 1.63
N ASN A 440 22.99 18.83 2.82
CA ASN A 440 22.59 18.25 4.09
C ASN A 440 21.45 19.06 4.70
N ALA A 441 20.26 18.47 4.77
CA ALA A 441 19.14 19.00 5.54
C ALA A 441 19.07 18.34 6.92
N ALA A 442 19.11 19.14 7.98
CA ALA A 442 19.08 18.66 9.36
C ALA A 442 18.40 19.66 10.32
N GLY A 443 18.47 19.39 11.62
CA GLY A 443 18.00 20.34 12.66
C GLY A 443 16.51 20.27 13.01
N GLY A 444 15.74 19.33 12.43
CA GLY A 444 14.33 19.09 12.78
C GLY A 444 13.32 20.13 12.25
N ALA A 445 13.80 21.13 11.52
CA ALA A 445 12.98 22.15 10.88
C ALA A 445 12.85 21.90 9.37
N THR A 446 12.04 22.71 8.69
CA THR A 446 11.91 22.68 7.22
C THR A 446 12.98 23.57 6.60
N SER A 447 13.82 22.97 5.78
CA SER A 447 14.78 23.62 4.89
C SER A 447 14.16 23.81 3.51
N THR A 448 14.39 24.94 2.86
CA THR A 448 13.81 25.24 1.55
C THR A 448 14.87 25.55 0.50
N ILE A 449 14.69 25.00 -0.70
CA ILE A 449 15.44 25.37 -1.90
C ILE A 449 14.46 25.96 -2.91
N ASN A 450 14.68 27.22 -3.27
CA ASN A 450 13.91 27.99 -4.23
C ASN A 450 14.78 28.41 -5.43
N GLY A 451 14.18 29.11 -6.38
CA GLY A 451 14.86 29.65 -7.55
C GLY A 451 14.61 28.86 -8.83
N GLU A 452 15.63 28.79 -9.66
CA GLU A 452 15.57 28.25 -11.03
C GLU A 452 15.81 26.72 -11.09
N THR A 453 16.13 26.16 -12.25
CA THR A 453 16.28 24.70 -12.42
C THR A 453 17.50 24.18 -11.67
N PHE A 454 17.27 23.22 -10.77
CA PHE A 454 18.29 22.60 -9.94
C PHE A 454 18.70 21.22 -10.47
N ASN A 455 19.88 21.11 -11.05
CA ASN A 455 20.44 19.84 -11.52
C ASN A 455 21.26 19.17 -10.41
N ILE A 456 20.96 17.91 -10.10
CA ILE A 456 21.46 17.21 -8.91
C ILE A 456 22.30 16.01 -9.34
N ASN A 457 23.62 16.20 -9.40
CA ASN A 457 24.58 15.13 -9.69
C ASN A 457 25.27 14.59 -8.43
N GLY A 458 25.30 15.39 -7.36
CA GLY A 458 25.84 15.05 -6.04
C GLY A 458 24.81 14.47 -5.07
N ASP A 459 25.16 14.47 -3.79
CA ASP A 459 24.42 13.76 -2.75
C ASP A 459 23.41 14.67 -2.05
N ILE A 460 22.25 14.12 -1.68
CA ILE A 460 21.22 14.79 -0.88
C ILE A 460 20.94 13.95 0.37
N ASN A 461 21.22 14.50 1.55
CA ASN A 461 20.95 13.84 2.82
C ASN A 461 19.93 14.63 3.63
N VAL A 462 18.79 14.01 3.94
CA VAL A 462 17.74 14.58 4.81
C VAL A 462 17.70 13.79 6.10
N THR A 463 18.11 14.44 7.20
CA THR A 463 18.40 13.77 8.47
C THR A 463 17.73 14.45 9.66
N ALA A 464 17.86 13.84 10.84
CA ALA A 464 17.48 14.43 12.13
C ALA A 464 16.01 14.90 12.23
N ASN A 465 15.07 14.16 11.61
CA ASN A 465 13.65 14.50 11.56
C ASN A 465 13.36 15.86 10.89
N SER A 466 14.18 16.25 9.91
CA SER A 466 13.98 17.48 9.15
C SER A 466 13.11 17.27 7.91
N THR A 467 12.68 18.35 7.30
CA THR A 467 12.07 18.34 5.96
C THR A 467 12.93 19.14 5.02
N LEU A 468 13.30 18.60 3.87
CA LEU A 468 13.85 19.37 2.76
C LEU A 468 12.75 19.57 1.71
N GLN A 469 12.35 20.81 1.49
CA GLN A 469 11.39 21.19 0.47
C GLN A 469 12.11 21.86 -0.70
N ILE A 470 12.10 21.21 -1.87
CA ILE A 470 12.68 21.73 -3.10
C ILE A 470 11.53 22.20 -3.99
N ASN A 471 11.32 23.52 -4.05
CA ASN A 471 10.30 24.14 -4.90
C ASN A 471 10.79 24.38 -6.32
N ALA A 472 12.11 24.45 -6.50
CA ALA A 472 12.78 24.49 -7.80
C ALA A 472 12.42 23.27 -8.66
N ASN A 473 12.39 23.44 -9.98
CA ASN A 473 12.35 22.29 -10.88
C ASN A 473 13.67 21.53 -10.74
N SER A 474 13.64 20.21 -10.54
CA SER A 474 14.85 19.44 -10.26
C SER A 474 15.13 18.35 -11.30
N ALA A 475 16.42 18.06 -11.52
CA ALA A 475 16.84 16.95 -12.37
C ALA A 475 17.93 16.12 -11.70
N TYR A 476 17.58 14.92 -11.23
CA TYR A 476 18.53 13.97 -10.64
C TYR A 476 19.27 13.19 -11.72
N SER A 477 20.59 13.11 -11.56
CA SER A 477 21.46 12.31 -12.41
C SER A 477 21.50 10.84 -11.96
N GLY A 478 22.15 9.99 -12.77
CA GLY A 478 22.39 8.60 -12.41
C GLY A 478 23.41 8.39 -11.27
N THR A 479 24.17 9.43 -10.89
CA THR A 479 25.18 9.36 -9.82
C THR A 479 24.69 9.86 -8.48
N ALA A 480 23.55 10.54 -8.43
CA ALA A 480 23.02 11.11 -7.18
C ALA A 480 22.69 10.00 -6.16
N ASP A 481 23.20 10.15 -4.94
CA ASP A 481 22.78 9.35 -3.78
C ASP A 481 21.90 10.19 -2.86
N VAL A 482 20.68 9.71 -2.65
CA VAL A 482 19.66 10.40 -1.87
C VAL A 482 19.33 9.55 -0.64
N VAL A 483 19.57 10.11 0.54
CA VAL A 483 19.28 9.47 1.82
C VAL A 483 18.22 10.26 2.56
N VAL A 484 17.09 9.63 2.86
CA VAL A 484 16.02 10.20 3.69
C VAL A 484 15.88 9.36 4.96
N GLU A 485 16.49 9.82 6.05
CA GLU A 485 16.51 9.11 7.33
C GLU A 485 15.12 9.02 7.97
N ALA A 486 14.97 8.06 8.89
CA ALA A 486 13.73 7.86 9.62
C ALA A 486 13.21 9.17 10.27
N GLY A 487 11.92 9.45 10.09
CA GLY A 487 11.26 10.66 10.56
C GLY A 487 11.51 11.92 9.73
N SER A 488 12.29 11.84 8.65
CA SER A 488 12.60 12.96 7.76
C SER A 488 11.81 12.88 6.45
N ILE A 489 11.65 14.02 5.76
CA ILE A 489 10.84 14.15 4.54
C ILE A 489 11.63 14.87 3.45
N LEU A 490 11.74 14.27 2.27
CA LEU A 490 12.16 14.97 1.05
C LEU A 490 10.93 15.29 0.22
N ASN A 491 10.63 16.58 0.05
CA ASN A 491 9.46 17.06 -0.69
C ASN A 491 9.88 17.82 -1.95
N GLN A 492 9.41 17.35 -3.09
CA GLN A 492 9.80 17.81 -4.42
C GLN A 492 8.62 18.46 -5.16
N ALA A 493 8.90 19.45 -6.00
CA ALA A 493 7.91 20.07 -6.88
C ALA A 493 7.77 19.33 -8.23
N THR A 494 8.55 19.72 -9.25
CA THR A 494 8.59 19.02 -10.55
C THR A 494 9.97 18.44 -10.73
N THR A 495 10.07 17.12 -10.91
CA THR A 495 11.35 16.42 -10.84
C THR A 495 11.53 15.43 -11.98
N THR A 496 12.71 15.49 -12.58
CA THR A 496 13.21 14.55 -13.58
C THR A 496 14.20 13.59 -12.93
N TYR A 497 14.04 12.29 -13.16
CA TYR A 497 14.87 11.24 -12.59
C TYR A 497 15.60 10.50 -13.72
N ALA A 498 16.91 10.73 -13.85
CA ALA A 498 17.78 10.04 -14.82
C ALA A 498 18.58 8.89 -14.17
N GLY A 499 18.09 8.36 -13.05
CA GLY A 499 18.69 7.31 -12.24
C GLY A 499 18.88 7.73 -10.79
N GLY A 500 19.95 7.24 -10.17
CA GLY A 500 20.31 7.54 -8.78
C GLY A 500 19.86 6.47 -7.79
N SER A 501 20.34 6.62 -6.57
CA SER A 501 20.01 5.78 -5.41
C SER A 501 19.14 6.60 -4.46
N TYR A 502 18.01 6.03 -4.00
CA TYR A 502 17.11 6.69 -3.06
C TYR A 502 16.83 5.70 -1.93
N THR A 503 17.30 6.01 -0.72
CA THR A 503 17.31 5.08 0.40
C THR A 503 16.90 5.76 1.71
N GLY A 504 16.53 4.96 2.71
CA GLY A 504 16.36 5.42 4.09
C GLY A 504 14.97 5.18 4.67
N GLY A 505 14.83 5.46 5.97
CA GLY A 505 13.60 5.19 6.72
C GLY A 505 12.53 6.28 6.66
N GLY A 506 12.71 7.33 5.85
CA GLY A 506 11.83 8.49 5.77
C GLY A 506 10.82 8.46 4.63
N VAL A 507 10.30 9.65 4.30
CA VAL A 507 9.25 9.87 3.29
C VAL A 507 9.82 10.59 2.08
N LEU A 508 9.60 10.05 0.88
CA LEU A 508 9.83 10.74 -0.39
C LEU A 508 8.50 11.19 -0.98
N LYS A 509 8.27 12.51 -1.05
CA LYS A 509 7.20 13.12 -1.84
C LYS A 509 7.79 13.56 -3.17
N LYS A 510 7.50 12.80 -4.23
CA LYS A 510 8.16 12.95 -5.55
C LYS A 510 7.71 14.19 -6.34
N GLY A 511 6.57 14.78 -6.00
CA GLY A 511 5.93 15.78 -6.87
C GLY A 511 5.63 15.26 -8.28
N THR A 512 5.51 16.16 -9.25
CA THR A 512 5.32 15.76 -10.66
C THR A 512 6.61 15.15 -11.21
N ALA A 513 6.61 13.84 -11.43
CA ALA A 513 7.81 13.07 -11.73
C ALA A 513 7.89 12.62 -13.20
N THR A 514 9.09 12.75 -13.79
CA THR A 514 9.43 12.15 -15.09
C THR A 514 10.63 11.22 -14.93
N ILE A 515 10.45 9.93 -15.20
CA ILE A 515 11.50 8.91 -15.11
C ILE A 515 12.13 8.73 -16.50
N LEU A 516 13.38 9.18 -16.67
CA LEU A 516 14.14 9.12 -17.92
C LEU A 516 15.00 7.85 -18.05
N SER A 517 15.46 7.32 -16.93
CA SER A 517 16.30 6.12 -16.86
C SER A 517 15.89 5.25 -15.67
N ASP A 518 16.40 4.03 -15.61
CA ASP A 518 16.17 3.10 -14.50
C ASP A 518 16.39 3.77 -13.14
N THR A 519 15.31 3.85 -12.36
CA THR A 519 15.25 4.55 -11.07
C THR A 519 14.61 3.62 -10.05
N THR A 520 15.23 3.50 -8.88
CA THR A 520 14.70 2.70 -7.77
C THR A 520 14.51 3.55 -6.53
N TRP A 521 13.29 3.59 -6.01
CA TRP A 521 12.95 4.23 -4.74
C TRP A 521 12.86 3.18 -3.63
N ASN A 522 13.84 3.18 -2.73
CA ASN A 522 13.95 2.26 -1.59
C ASN A 522 13.85 3.02 -0.25
N VAL A 523 12.86 3.91 -0.13
CA VAL A 523 12.53 4.60 1.12
C VAL A 523 11.35 3.94 1.83
N SER A 524 11.19 4.14 3.14
CA SER A 524 10.11 3.51 3.92
C SER A 524 8.71 3.95 3.47
N THR A 525 8.55 5.21 3.05
CA THR A 525 7.30 5.69 2.43
C THR A 525 7.58 6.46 1.15
N VAL A 526 6.88 6.10 0.07
CA VAL A 526 6.82 6.91 -1.15
C VAL A 526 5.42 7.47 -1.28
N ASP A 527 5.28 8.79 -1.15
CA ASP A 527 4.09 9.50 -1.54
C ASP A 527 4.11 9.67 -3.06
N ILE A 528 3.22 8.95 -3.73
CA ILE A 528 3.10 8.93 -5.18
C ILE A 528 1.96 9.84 -5.69
N ASP A 529 1.22 10.48 -4.79
CA ASP A 529 -0.03 11.19 -5.10
C ASP A 529 0.18 12.67 -5.37
N ASP A 530 1.25 13.24 -4.82
CA ASP A 530 1.70 14.58 -5.16
C ASP A 530 2.12 14.61 -6.65
N GLY A 531 1.21 14.98 -7.55
CA GLY A 531 1.45 15.17 -8.99
C GLY A 531 1.49 13.88 -9.84
N SER A 532 1.55 14.03 -11.17
CA SER A 532 1.57 12.88 -12.08
C SER A 532 2.96 12.24 -12.17
N THR A 533 3.02 10.94 -12.45
CA THR A 533 4.26 10.22 -12.76
C THR A 533 4.28 9.79 -14.22
N THR A 534 5.34 10.09 -14.96
CA THR A 534 5.55 9.62 -16.33
C THR A 534 6.82 8.79 -16.42
N ILE A 535 6.73 7.56 -16.91
CA ILE A 535 7.86 6.65 -17.14
C ILE A 535 8.13 6.61 -18.63
N ASN A 536 9.29 7.12 -19.06
CA ASN A 536 9.64 7.22 -20.48
C ASN A 536 10.13 5.90 -21.07
N ASN A 537 10.23 5.88 -22.40
CA ASN A 537 10.76 4.75 -23.16
C ASN A 537 12.16 4.37 -22.68
N GLY A 538 12.34 3.07 -22.37
CA GLY A 538 13.61 2.49 -21.94
C GLY A 538 13.90 2.64 -20.45
N ALA A 539 13.03 3.31 -19.69
CA ALA A 539 13.18 3.48 -18.24
C ALA A 539 12.35 2.47 -17.45
N ALA A 540 12.91 2.00 -16.34
CA ALA A 540 12.17 1.25 -15.31
C ALA A 540 12.05 2.07 -14.02
N LEU A 541 10.84 2.16 -13.47
CA LEU A 541 10.62 2.62 -12.09
C LEU A 541 10.36 1.40 -11.20
N VAL A 542 11.16 1.25 -10.16
CA VAL A 542 10.97 0.24 -9.11
C VAL A 542 10.73 0.95 -7.79
N ILE A 543 9.61 0.65 -7.14
CA ILE A 543 9.28 1.16 -5.80
C ILE A 543 9.26 -0.02 -4.84
N ASN A 544 10.19 -0.02 -3.88
CA ASN A 544 10.23 -0.99 -2.78
C ASN A 544 10.11 -0.21 -1.47
N THR A 545 8.90 -0.16 -0.94
CA THR A 545 8.57 0.72 0.18
C THR A 545 7.70 -0.03 1.20
N ASP A 546 7.61 0.47 2.43
CA ASP A 546 6.74 -0.12 3.44
C ASP A 546 5.30 0.40 3.30
N SER A 547 5.15 1.66 2.86
CA SER A 547 3.86 2.25 2.51
C SER A 547 3.94 3.10 1.25
N ILE A 548 2.91 3.01 0.44
CA ILE A 548 2.64 4.01 -0.60
C ILE A 548 1.66 5.00 -0.01
N ASP A 549 1.91 6.27 -0.29
CA ASP A 549 1.14 7.40 0.21
C ASP A 549 1.33 7.62 1.73
N ASP A 550 1.52 8.89 2.12
CA ASP A 550 1.75 9.28 3.51
C ASP A 550 0.44 9.50 4.29
N PHE A 551 -0.70 9.60 3.60
CA PHE A 551 -2.03 9.66 4.19
C PHE A 551 -2.69 8.29 4.34
N GLY A 552 -2.27 7.31 3.53
CA GLY A 552 -2.72 5.93 3.58
C GLY A 552 -4.09 5.68 2.95
N ASP A 553 -4.55 6.56 2.05
CA ASP A 553 -5.75 6.38 1.22
C ASP A 553 -5.46 5.79 -0.16
N GLY A 554 -4.17 5.57 -0.48
CA GLY A 554 -3.74 4.87 -1.69
C GLY A 554 -3.70 5.79 -2.90
N ILE A 555 -3.32 5.23 -4.05
CA ILE A 555 -2.93 6.03 -5.22
C ILE A 555 -4.15 6.70 -5.86
N ASP A 556 -4.22 8.02 -5.81
CA ASP A 556 -5.24 8.85 -6.47
C ASP A 556 -4.70 9.72 -7.62
N ALA A 557 -3.38 9.71 -7.84
CA ALA A 557 -2.74 10.37 -8.97
C ALA A 557 -2.70 9.53 -10.27
N THR A 558 -2.20 10.16 -11.34
CA THR A 558 -2.00 9.50 -12.64
C THR A 558 -0.56 9.03 -12.81
N ILE A 559 -0.38 7.74 -13.11
CA ILE A 559 0.88 7.13 -13.55
C ILE A 559 0.76 6.78 -15.03
N THR A 560 1.64 7.32 -15.86
CA THR A 560 1.70 7.04 -17.30
C THR A 560 2.98 6.28 -17.62
N VAL A 561 2.86 5.15 -18.30
CA VAL A 561 3.98 4.30 -18.72
C VAL A 561 4.04 4.33 -20.25
N ALA A 562 5.17 4.79 -20.79
CA ALA A 562 5.43 4.81 -22.22
C ALA A 562 5.70 3.40 -22.78
N ASP A 563 5.94 3.31 -24.09
CA ASP A 563 5.95 2.05 -24.84
C ASP A 563 6.87 0.97 -24.27
N THR A 564 8.16 1.30 -24.14
CA THR A 564 9.16 0.40 -23.54
C THR A 564 9.40 0.68 -22.06
N GLY A 565 8.56 1.52 -21.43
CA GLY A 565 8.63 1.84 -20.01
C GLY A 565 8.19 0.65 -19.14
N ARG A 566 8.76 0.54 -17.94
CA ARG A 566 8.44 -0.53 -16.98
C ARG A 566 8.17 0.03 -15.59
N LEU A 567 7.19 -0.54 -14.91
CA LEU A 567 6.78 -0.19 -13.56
C LEU A 567 6.75 -1.45 -12.70
N THR A 568 7.37 -1.36 -11.52
CA THR A 568 7.26 -2.35 -10.44
C THR A 568 6.80 -1.62 -9.19
N LEU A 569 5.60 -1.96 -8.70
CA LEU A 569 5.05 -1.45 -7.44
C LEU A 569 4.96 -2.61 -6.46
N GLY A 570 5.65 -2.53 -5.33
CA GLY A 570 5.60 -3.54 -4.29
C GLY A 570 5.73 -2.93 -2.90
N LEU A 571 4.92 -3.45 -1.98
CA LEU A 571 5.08 -3.19 -0.55
C LEU A 571 5.93 -4.29 0.08
N ASN A 572 6.86 -3.92 0.95
CA ASN A 572 7.85 -4.84 1.55
C ASN A 572 7.19 -5.94 2.41
N ASP A 573 6.01 -5.68 2.97
CA ASP A 573 5.23 -6.63 3.77
C ASP A 573 4.38 -7.60 2.93
N GLY A 574 4.31 -7.39 1.61
CA GLY A 574 3.48 -8.18 0.69
C GLY A 574 2.01 -7.77 0.62
N SER A 575 1.62 -6.66 1.29
CA SER A 575 0.31 -6.06 1.14
C SER A 575 0.09 -5.56 -0.29
N ASP A 576 -1.17 -5.45 -0.71
CA ASP A 576 -1.52 -5.03 -2.07
C ASP A 576 -1.41 -3.50 -2.24
N VAL A 577 -1.08 -3.06 -3.45
CA VAL A 577 -0.99 -1.65 -3.82
C VAL A 577 -2.34 -1.19 -4.33
N VAL A 578 -2.93 -0.20 -3.65
CA VAL A 578 -4.29 0.25 -3.90
C VAL A 578 -4.28 1.53 -4.75
N PHE A 579 -5.08 1.54 -5.81
CA PHE A 579 -5.49 2.73 -6.53
C PHE A 579 -6.94 3.06 -6.14
N ASP A 580 -7.18 4.27 -5.63
CA ASP A 580 -8.48 4.73 -5.16
C ASP A 580 -8.91 6.04 -5.85
N ASN A 581 -10.12 6.53 -5.55
CA ASN A 581 -10.65 7.81 -5.98
C ASN A 581 -10.48 8.06 -7.50
N ALA A 582 -9.61 8.99 -7.88
CA ALA A 582 -9.34 9.37 -9.26
C ALA A 582 -8.05 8.76 -9.82
N GLY A 583 -7.48 7.76 -9.13
CA GLY A 583 -6.23 7.09 -9.48
C GLY A 583 -6.26 6.47 -10.87
N ARG A 584 -5.21 6.71 -11.66
CA ARG A 584 -5.13 6.25 -13.05
C ARG A 584 -3.78 5.64 -13.34
N LEU A 585 -3.77 4.39 -13.79
CA LEU A 585 -2.62 3.81 -14.46
C LEU A 585 -2.88 3.81 -15.97
N VAL A 586 -2.00 4.44 -16.75
CA VAL A 586 -2.12 4.57 -18.21
C VAL A 586 -0.90 3.92 -18.86
N TYR A 587 -1.13 2.99 -19.79
CA TYR A 587 -0.08 2.42 -20.63
C TYR A 587 -0.26 2.85 -22.08
N ASN A 588 0.78 3.44 -22.67
CA ASN A 588 0.78 4.00 -24.03
C ASN A 588 1.68 3.20 -25.00
N GLY A 589 1.88 1.91 -24.76
CA GLY A 589 2.80 1.09 -25.54
C GLY A 589 2.16 0.11 -26.49
N ASN A 590 2.70 -0.02 -27.69
CA ASN A 590 2.15 -0.82 -28.78
C ASN A 590 3.08 -1.99 -29.18
N ILE A 591 4.01 -2.34 -28.29
CA ILE A 591 4.84 -3.52 -28.46
C ILE A 591 4.07 -4.73 -27.96
N ILE A 592 3.71 -5.61 -28.89
CA ILE A 592 3.10 -6.92 -28.60
C ILE A 592 3.86 -7.62 -27.47
N SER A 593 3.13 -8.02 -26.43
CA SER A 593 3.66 -8.73 -25.26
C SER A 593 4.70 -7.95 -24.42
N SER A 594 4.75 -6.61 -24.53
CA SER A 594 5.56 -5.80 -23.63
C SER A 594 5.05 -5.94 -22.20
N THR A 595 5.93 -6.37 -21.30
CA THR A 595 5.62 -6.44 -19.88
C THR A 595 5.91 -5.09 -19.24
N PHE A 596 4.92 -4.21 -19.21
CA PHE A 596 5.07 -2.90 -18.58
C PHE A 596 4.88 -2.97 -17.06
N LEU A 597 4.05 -3.90 -16.56
CA LEU A 597 3.93 -4.17 -15.13
C LEU A 597 4.70 -5.43 -14.75
N GLN A 598 5.78 -5.24 -14.00
CA GLN A 598 6.58 -6.34 -13.47
C GLN A 598 5.97 -6.86 -12.17
N ALA A 599 6.18 -8.15 -11.88
CA ALA A 599 5.79 -8.71 -10.60
C ALA A 599 6.73 -8.17 -9.50
N PRO A 600 6.20 -7.57 -8.42
CA PRO A 600 7.03 -7.24 -7.27
C PRO A 600 7.51 -8.51 -6.59
N ALA A 601 8.71 -8.47 -5.98
CA ALA A 601 9.28 -9.60 -5.25
C ALA A 601 8.43 -10.03 -4.04
N SER A 602 7.69 -9.08 -3.46
CA SER A 602 6.76 -9.28 -2.35
C SER A 602 5.47 -10.02 -2.74
N GLY A 603 5.13 -10.02 -4.04
CA GLY A 603 3.91 -10.65 -4.55
C GLY A 603 2.62 -9.84 -4.36
N SER A 604 2.72 -8.54 -4.07
CA SER A 604 1.60 -7.59 -4.03
C SER A 604 0.80 -7.58 -5.33
N ALA A 605 -0.54 -7.54 -5.23
CA ALA A 605 -1.43 -7.23 -6.33
C ALA A 605 -1.57 -5.70 -6.51
N LEU A 606 -2.07 -5.30 -7.68
CA LEU A 606 -2.56 -3.95 -7.94
C LEU A 606 -4.08 -3.97 -7.87
N VAL A 607 -4.62 -3.30 -6.85
CA VAL A 607 -6.06 -3.24 -6.56
C VAL A 607 -6.60 -1.92 -7.08
N PHE A 608 -7.62 -1.97 -7.92
CA PHE A 608 -8.33 -0.80 -8.42
C PHE A 608 -9.71 -0.72 -7.78
N ASN A 609 -9.86 0.20 -6.82
CA ASN A 609 -11.11 0.48 -6.14
C ASN A 609 -12.10 1.28 -7.03
N SER A 610 -13.34 1.44 -6.56
CA SER A 610 -14.36 2.22 -7.25
C SER A 610 -13.93 3.66 -7.53
N GLY A 611 -13.85 4.01 -8.82
CA GLY A 611 -13.44 5.35 -9.28
C GLY A 611 -12.09 5.33 -9.99
N SER A 612 -11.19 4.40 -9.60
CA SER A 612 -9.88 4.28 -10.19
C SER A 612 -9.89 3.44 -11.47
N GLN A 613 -8.88 3.66 -12.32
CA GLN A 613 -8.84 3.16 -13.69
C GLN A 613 -7.47 2.67 -14.12
N MET A 614 -7.44 1.53 -14.80
CA MET A 614 -6.33 1.07 -15.62
C MET A 614 -6.70 1.28 -17.09
N ASN A 615 -5.91 2.06 -17.83
CA ASN A 615 -6.16 2.40 -19.22
C ASN A 615 -5.02 1.87 -20.09
N ILE A 616 -5.38 1.09 -21.09
CA ILE A 616 -4.48 0.40 -22.00
C ILE A 616 -4.73 0.99 -23.38
N ASN A 617 -3.82 1.85 -23.84
CA ASN A 617 -3.85 2.51 -25.16
C ASN A 617 -2.92 1.82 -26.17
N GLY A 618 -2.71 0.51 -26.01
CA GLY A 618 -1.73 -0.28 -26.76
C GLY A 618 -1.61 -1.72 -26.20
N ASP A 619 -0.66 -2.54 -26.65
CA ASP A 619 -0.48 -3.94 -26.24
C ASP A 619 0.27 -4.12 -24.91
N GLY A 620 -0.45 -4.37 -23.82
CA GLY A 620 0.11 -4.46 -22.48
C GLY A 620 0.11 -5.86 -21.87
N THR A 621 1.19 -6.25 -21.22
CA THR A 621 1.23 -7.43 -20.33
C THR A 621 1.51 -7.02 -18.89
N SER A 622 0.76 -7.59 -17.95
CA SER A 622 1.02 -7.49 -16.51
C SER A 622 1.48 -8.81 -15.93
N ASN A 623 2.68 -8.82 -15.34
CA ASN A 623 3.16 -9.90 -14.49
C ASN A 623 2.71 -9.73 -13.02
N ALA A 624 2.26 -8.54 -12.63
CA ALA A 624 1.60 -8.32 -11.33
C ALA A 624 0.15 -8.85 -11.37
N ARG A 625 -0.36 -9.30 -10.23
CA ARG A 625 -1.78 -9.65 -10.09
C ARG A 625 -2.62 -8.38 -10.21
N ILE A 626 -3.74 -8.46 -10.90
CA ILE A 626 -4.71 -7.37 -11.01
C ILE A 626 -5.98 -7.75 -10.26
N GLU A 627 -6.45 -6.82 -9.43
CA GLU A 627 -7.73 -6.92 -8.73
C GLU A 627 -8.60 -5.69 -9.05
N LEU A 628 -9.81 -5.93 -9.54
CA LEU A 628 -10.77 -4.87 -9.86
C LEU A 628 -11.89 -4.85 -8.82
N ASN A 629 -11.69 -4.11 -7.73
CA ASN A 629 -12.64 -3.96 -6.63
C ASN A 629 -13.58 -2.75 -6.88
N GLY A 630 -14.42 -2.86 -7.90
CA GLY A 630 -15.27 -1.76 -8.39
C GLY A 630 -14.56 -0.81 -9.37
N GLY A 631 -13.24 -0.91 -9.49
CA GLY A 631 -12.45 -0.18 -10.49
C GLY A 631 -12.66 -0.68 -11.92
N THR A 632 -12.08 0.06 -12.87
CA THR A 632 -12.26 -0.21 -14.30
C THR A 632 -10.93 -0.48 -15.00
N LEU A 633 -10.90 -1.52 -15.84
CA LEU A 633 -9.86 -1.75 -16.85
C LEU A 633 -10.43 -1.38 -18.23
N ASN A 634 -9.79 -0.46 -18.95
CA ASN A 634 -10.17 -0.06 -20.30
C ASN A 634 -9.06 -0.45 -21.29
N ILE A 635 -9.41 -1.24 -22.29
CA ILE A 635 -8.59 -1.59 -23.46
C ILE A 635 -9.12 -0.74 -24.62
N ASN A 636 -8.39 0.27 -25.08
CA ASN A 636 -9.03 1.41 -25.76
C ASN A 636 -9.19 1.28 -27.28
N ASP A 637 -8.39 0.46 -27.97
CA ASP A 637 -8.53 0.18 -29.41
C ASP A 637 -8.67 -1.33 -29.69
N VAL A 638 -9.11 -1.67 -30.90
CA VAL A 638 -9.35 -3.02 -31.42
C VAL A 638 -8.05 -3.78 -31.61
N ALA A 639 -6.97 -3.07 -31.96
CA ALA A 639 -5.68 -3.67 -32.26
C ALA A 639 -4.84 -3.95 -31.00
N GLU A 640 -5.42 -3.75 -29.82
CA GLU A 640 -4.69 -3.62 -28.56
C GLU A 640 -5.21 -4.64 -27.56
N ASP A 641 -4.31 -5.42 -26.96
CA ASP A 641 -4.69 -6.46 -26.00
C ASP A 641 -4.11 -6.19 -24.60
N PHE A 642 -4.81 -6.67 -23.58
CA PHE A 642 -4.27 -6.70 -22.21
C PHE A 642 -4.12 -8.13 -21.71
N ARG A 643 -2.87 -8.57 -21.50
CA ARG A 643 -2.54 -9.90 -20.99
C ARG A 643 -2.30 -9.91 -19.47
N MET A 644 -3.12 -10.64 -18.75
CA MET A 644 -2.92 -11.02 -17.35
C MET A 644 -1.99 -12.23 -17.24
N ASN A 645 -0.70 -11.98 -16.99
CA ASN A 645 0.32 -13.00 -16.78
C ASN A 645 0.69 -13.20 -15.29
N GLY A 646 0.20 -12.32 -14.42
CA GLY A 646 0.32 -12.43 -12.96
C GLY A 646 -0.65 -13.44 -12.33
N GLY A 647 -0.32 -13.88 -11.13
CA GLY A 647 -1.14 -14.78 -10.32
C GLY A 647 -1.00 -16.27 -10.65
N SER A 648 -1.98 -17.05 -10.23
CA SER A 648 -2.09 -18.50 -10.39
C SER A 648 -3.56 -18.91 -10.49
N GLN A 649 -3.85 -20.21 -10.44
CA GLN A 649 -5.21 -20.76 -10.34
C GLN A 649 -5.64 -21.05 -8.89
N ILE A 650 -4.75 -20.78 -7.92
CA ILE A 650 -5.02 -20.99 -6.50
C ILE A 650 -5.82 -19.80 -5.98
N VAL A 651 -6.98 -20.07 -5.37
CA VAL A 651 -7.84 -19.04 -4.74
C VAL A 651 -7.04 -18.20 -3.74
N GLY A 652 -7.19 -16.88 -3.80
CA GLY A 652 -6.40 -15.90 -3.03
C GLY A 652 -5.06 -15.52 -3.68
N SER A 653 -4.72 -16.16 -4.80
CA SER A 653 -3.54 -15.85 -5.63
C SER A 653 -3.91 -15.72 -7.11
N THR A 654 -5.17 -15.42 -7.43
CA THR A 654 -5.68 -15.25 -8.80
C THR A 654 -5.73 -13.77 -9.19
N ASN A 655 -6.00 -13.45 -10.46
CA ASN A 655 -6.53 -12.13 -10.78
C ASN A 655 -8.01 -12.10 -10.37
N GLU A 656 -8.49 -10.97 -9.87
CA GLU A 656 -9.81 -10.88 -9.26
C GLU A 656 -10.64 -9.72 -9.82
N ILE A 657 -11.96 -9.92 -9.86
CA ILE A 657 -12.94 -8.89 -10.24
C ILE A 657 -14.10 -8.93 -9.24
N SER A 658 -14.33 -7.84 -8.53
CA SER A 658 -15.40 -7.70 -7.53
C SER A 658 -16.15 -6.40 -7.76
N GLY A 659 -17.26 -6.47 -8.49
CA GLY A 659 -18.02 -5.30 -8.93
C GLY A 659 -17.32 -4.44 -10.00
N GLY A 660 -16.10 -4.80 -10.40
CA GLY A 660 -15.34 -4.09 -11.42
C GLY A 660 -15.86 -4.28 -12.85
N THR A 661 -15.28 -3.51 -13.77
CA THR A 661 -15.62 -3.56 -15.19
C THR A 661 -14.37 -3.65 -16.06
N ILE A 662 -14.36 -4.53 -17.04
CA ILE A 662 -13.36 -4.61 -18.10
C ILE A 662 -14.03 -4.18 -19.40
N ASN A 663 -13.58 -3.07 -19.98
CA ASN A 663 -14.11 -2.50 -21.22
C ASN A 663 -13.07 -2.59 -22.34
N GLY A 664 -13.55 -2.61 -23.58
CA GLY A 664 -12.70 -2.36 -24.72
C GLY A 664 -13.10 -3.12 -25.96
N PRO A 665 -12.73 -2.62 -27.15
CA PRO A 665 -12.90 -3.38 -28.38
C PRO A 665 -11.75 -4.36 -28.68
N GLY A 666 -10.67 -4.34 -27.89
CA GLY A 666 -9.57 -5.32 -27.93
C GLY A 666 -9.75 -6.52 -26.98
N GLU A 667 -8.76 -7.41 -26.89
CA GLU A 667 -8.88 -8.67 -26.14
C GLU A 667 -8.37 -8.57 -24.68
N LEU A 668 -9.14 -9.16 -23.77
CA LEU A 668 -8.67 -9.55 -22.44
C LEU A 668 -8.02 -10.92 -22.53
N GLN A 669 -6.69 -10.95 -22.44
CA GLN A 669 -5.90 -12.17 -22.51
C GLN A 669 -5.57 -12.71 -21.10
N ILE A 670 -5.80 -13.99 -20.85
CA ILE A 670 -5.44 -14.68 -19.60
C ILE A 670 -4.38 -15.74 -19.92
N ALA A 671 -3.18 -15.61 -19.35
CA ALA A 671 -2.10 -16.54 -19.64
C ALA A 671 -2.36 -17.95 -19.07
N SER A 672 -1.74 -18.96 -19.66
CA SER A 672 -1.83 -20.35 -19.20
C SER A 672 -1.40 -20.51 -17.74
N GLY A 673 -2.18 -21.28 -16.97
CA GLY A 673 -1.98 -21.43 -15.53
C GLY A 673 -2.37 -20.21 -14.69
N ARG A 674 -3.07 -19.23 -15.27
CA ARG A 674 -3.66 -18.08 -14.57
C ARG A 674 -5.18 -18.16 -14.54
N ALA A 675 -5.79 -17.34 -13.70
CA ALA A 675 -7.24 -17.27 -13.56
C ALA A 675 -7.70 -15.82 -13.36
N LEU A 676 -8.89 -15.51 -13.87
CA LEU A 676 -9.70 -14.37 -13.47
C LEU A 676 -10.95 -14.88 -12.74
N ARG A 677 -11.13 -14.47 -11.49
CA ARG A 677 -12.22 -14.97 -10.62
C ARG A 677 -13.04 -13.83 -10.02
N GLY A 678 -14.34 -14.02 -9.88
CA GLY A 678 -15.20 -13.08 -9.13
C GLY A 678 -16.52 -12.71 -9.81
N ASN A 679 -17.01 -11.51 -9.56
CA ASN A 679 -18.26 -10.95 -10.08
C ASN A 679 -18.01 -9.53 -10.63
N GLY A 680 -18.67 -9.18 -11.73
CA GLY A 680 -18.43 -7.92 -12.43
C GLY A 680 -18.89 -7.98 -13.87
N THR A 681 -18.39 -7.07 -14.71
CA THR A 681 -18.74 -7.03 -16.14
C THR A 681 -17.47 -7.07 -17.00
N ILE A 682 -17.47 -7.93 -18.03
CA ILE A 682 -16.42 -8.02 -19.04
C ILE A 682 -17.06 -7.73 -20.40
N ASN A 683 -16.80 -6.55 -20.93
CA ASN A 683 -17.25 -6.10 -22.26
C ASN A 683 -16.21 -6.34 -23.36
N ALA A 684 -14.96 -6.62 -22.99
CA ALA A 684 -13.91 -7.05 -23.92
C ALA A 684 -14.06 -8.54 -24.29
N GLN A 685 -13.55 -8.93 -25.45
CA GLN A 685 -13.47 -10.33 -25.85
C GLN A 685 -12.49 -11.08 -24.94
N VAL A 686 -12.85 -12.28 -24.47
CA VAL A 686 -11.97 -13.09 -23.60
C VAL A 686 -11.17 -14.08 -24.44
N ASP A 687 -9.85 -14.05 -24.30
CA ASP A 687 -8.91 -15.03 -24.88
C ASP A 687 -8.03 -15.62 -23.76
N GLY A 688 -7.94 -16.95 -23.68
CA GLY A 688 -7.36 -17.63 -22.53
C GLY A 688 -6.46 -18.78 -22.95
N ASP A 689 -5.15 -18.60 -22.85
CA ASP A 689 -4.16 -19.56 -23.30
C ASP A 689 -4.18 -20.86 -22.48
N GLY A 690 -4.19 -22.01 -23.15
CA GLY A 690 -3.89 -23.30 -22.51
C GLY A 690 -4.84 -23.62 -21.35
N THR A 691 -4.33 -23.63 -20.11
CA THR A 691 -5.14 -23.98 -18.93
C THR A 691 -5.83 -22.80 -18.26
N ALA A 692 -5.79 -21.59 -18.83
CA ALA A 692 -6.37 -20.38 -18.24
C ALA A 692 -7.83 -20.56 -17.74
N GLU A 693 -8.20 -19.91 -16.64
CA GLU A 693 -9.54 -20.04 -16.04
C GLU A 693 -10.31 -18.72 -15.99
N LEU A 694 -11.60 -18.78 -16.32
CA LEU A 694 -12.58 -17.72 -16.07
C LEU A 694 -13.71 -18.25 -15.17
N ILE A 695 -13.71 -17.85 -13.90
CA ILE A 695 -14.61 -18.43 -12.89
C ILE A 695 -15.46 -17.35 -12.23
N ALA A 696 -16.78 -17.44 -12.38
CA ALA A 696 -17.69 -16.61 -11.60
C ALA A 696 -17.69 -17.05 -10.13
N SER A 697 -17.57 -16.11 -9.18
CA SER A 697 -17.69 -16.36 -7.75
C SER A 697 -18.39 -15.18 -7.05
N ALA A 698 -19.00 -15.43 -5.88
CA ALA A 698 -19.62 -14.41 -5.00
C ALA A 698 -20.73 -13.51 -5.60
N GLY A 699 -21.12 -13.67 -6.87
CA GLY A 699 -22.19 -12.91 -7.52
C GLY A 699 -22.27 -13.18 -9.02
N THR A 700 -22.78 -12.21 -9.79
CA THR A 700 -22.88 -12.33 -11.26
C THR A 700 -21.61 -11.82 -11.94
N LEU A 701 -20.98 -12.68 -12.74
CA LEU A 701 -20.00 -12.30 -13.75
C LEU A 701 -20.69 -12.24 -15.11
N MET A 702 -20.79 -11.05 -15.69
CA MET A 702 -21.41 -10.79 -16.98
C MET A 702 -20.33 -10.71 -18.06
N VAL A 703 -20.40 -11.56 -19.08
CA VAL A 703 -19.45 -11.62 -20.20
C VAL A 703 -20.19 -11.21 -21.47
N ASN A 704 -19.92 -9.99 -21.92
CA ASN A 704 -20.57 -9.35 -23.06
C ASN A 704 -19.71 -9.34 -24.34
N GLY A 705 -18.39 -9.41 -24.23
CA GLY A 705 -17.49 -9.33 -25.39
C GLY A 705 -17.27 -10.64 -26.15
N GLY A 706 -17.93 -11.73 -25.73
CA GLY A 706 -17.73 -13.07 -26.29
C GLY A 706 -16.50 -13.81 -25.73
N ILE A 707 -16.36 -15.08 -26.12
CA ILE A 707 -15.29 -15.99 -25.70
C ILE A 707 -14.58 -16.49 -26.96
N GLN A 708 -13.31 -16.15 -27.12
CA GLN A 708 -12.46 -16.55 -28.23
C GLN A 708 -11.80 -17.92 -27.98
N ASP A 709 -11.17 -18.07 -26.82
CA ASP A 709 -10.59 -19.31 -26.28
C ASP A 709 -10.53 -19.19 -24.75
N ILE A 710 -10.62 -20.30 -24.04
CA ILE A 710 -10.38 -20.35 -22.59
C ILE A 710 -10.11 -21.79 -22.15
N GLY A 711 -9.20 -22.02 -21.21
CA GLY A 711 -9.01 -23.36 -20.64
C GLY A 711 -10.28 -23.87 -19.94
N THR A 712 -10.60 -23.28 -18.78
CA THR A 712 -11.80 -23.62 -18.01
C THR A 712 -12.68 -22.40 -17.83
N ILE A 713 -13.97 -22.53 -18.13
CA ILE A 713 -14.98 -21.52 -17.80
C ILE A 713 -16.00 -22.10 -16.85
N GLY A 714 -16.44 -21.33 -15.85
CA GLY A 714 -17.27 -21.94 -14.82
C GLY A 714 -17.78 -21.05 -13.70
N THR A 715 -18.29 -21.73 -12.68
CA THR A 715 -18.84 -21.12 -11.45
C THR A 715 -18.22 -21.78 -10.22
N SER A 716 -18.00 -20.99 -9.18
CA SER A 716 -17.56 -21.48 -7.87
C SER A 716 -18.35 -20.81 -6.75
N GLY A 717 -19.15 -21.61 -6.05
CA GLY A 717 -19.98 -21.15 -4.92
C GLY A 717 -21.47 -21.00 -5.28
N GLY A 718 -22.33 -21.12 -4.27
CA GLY A 718 -23.80 -21.19 -4.47
C GLY A 718 -24.44 -19.90 -5.01
N ALA A 719 -23.83 -18.74 -4.76
CA ALA A 719 -24.30 -17.44 -5.24
C ALA A 719 -23.73 -17.05 -6.62
N ALA A 720 -22.77 -17.83 -7.15
CA ALA A 720 -22.10 -17.51 -8.40
C ALA A 720 -23.05 -17.64 -9.59
N VAL A 721 -23.06 -16.63 -10.45
CA VAL A 721 -23.79 -16.64 -11.73
C VAL A 721 -22.83 -16.26 -12.84
N LEU A 722 -22.56 -17.18 -13.75
CA LEU A 722 -21.91 -16.84 -15.02
C LEU A 722 -22.99 -16.50 -16.05
N HIS A 723 -22.97 -15.28 -16.55
CA HIS A 723 -23.91 -14.80 -17.56
C HIS A 723 -23.14 -14.45 -18.84
N VAL A 724 -23.22 -15.29 -19.87
CA VAL A 724 -22.62 -15.02 -21.18
C VAL A 724 -23.71 -14.53 -22.13
N THR A 725 -23.59 -13.31 -22.66
CA THR A 725 -24.69 -12.72 -23.46
C THR A 725 -24.69 -13.15 -24.92
N ASP A 726 -23.54 -13.54 -25.46
CA ASP A 726 -23.40 -13.96 -26.85
C ASP A 726 -23.43 -15.50 -26.97
N PRO A 727 -23.96 -16.06 -28.06
CA PRO A 727 -23.86 -17.49 -28.32
C PRO A 727 -22.40 -17.93 -28.40
N TRP A 728 -22.08 -19.05 -27.76
CA TRP A 728 -20.71 -19.57 -27.70
C TRP A 728 -20.70 -21.09 -27.78
N ASN A 729 -19.52 -21.64 -28.11
CA ASN A 729 -19.34 -23.07 -28.32
C ASN A 729 -18.29 -23.60 -27.34
N THR A 730 -18.55 -24.72 -26.67
CA THR A 730 -17.59 -25.31 -25.72
C THR A 730 -16.34 -25.88 -26.40
N ASN A 731 -16.25 -25.92 -27.74
CA ASN A 731 -15.01 -26.27 -28.46
C ASN A 731 -13.89 -25.22 -28.33
N VAL A 732 -14.23 -23.98 -27.95
CA VAL A 732 -13.25 -22.95 -27.55
C VAL A 732 -12.90 -23.06 -26.06
N THR A 733 -13.31 -24.16 -25.43
CA THR A 733 -12.99 -24.46 -24.03
C THR A 733 -12.35 -25.83 -23.87
N GLN A 734 -11.48 -26.00 -22.89
CA GLN A 734 -11.11 -27.36 -22.47
C GLN A 734 -12.21 -27.98 -21.63
N ALA A 735 -12.86 -27.22 -20.76
CA ALA A 735 -14.00 -27.69 -19.96
C ALA A 735 -14.91 -26.55 -19.48
N VAL A 736 -16.20 -26.85 -19.35
CA VAL A 736 -17.16 -26.01 -18.64
C VAL A 736 -17.46 -26.65 -17.28
N VAL A 737 -17.09 -25.98 -16.19
CA VAL A 737 -17.12 -26.58 -14.84
C VAL A 737 -18.02 -25.79 -13.89
N LEU A 738 -18.99 -26.46 -13.29
CA LEU A 738 -19.81 -25.89 -12.22
C LEU A 738 -19.45 -26.52 -10.87
N ASP A 739 -18.95 -25.72 -9.92
CA ASP A 739 -18.92 -26.09 -8.50
C ASP A 739 -19.95 -25.25 -7.72
N ARG A 740 -21.23 -25.64 -7.90
CA ARG A 740 -22.43 -24.89 -7.50
C ARG A 740 -22.61 -23.63 -8.35
N GLY A 741 -23.64 -22.85 -8.06
CA GLY A 741 -23.98 -21.64 -8.82
C GLY A 741 -24.76 -21.96 -10.10
N ARG A 742 -24.76 -21.00 -11.03
CA ARG A 742 -25.60 -21.08 -12.25
C ARG A 742 -24.92 -20.50 -13.49
N ILE A 743 -25.05 -21.17 -14.62
CA ILE A 743 -24.74 -20.62 -15.95
C ILE A 743 -26.05 -20.19 -16.63
N GLN A 744 -26.07 -18.98 -17.19
CA GLN A 744 -27.22 -18.41 -17.90
C GLN A 744 -26.80 -17.53 -19.08
N GLY A 745 -27.79 -17.08 -19.86
CA GLY A 745 -27.59 -16.14 -20.96
C GLY A 745 -27.95 -16.75 -22.31
N SER A 746 -27.06 -16.58 -23.29
CA SER A 746 -27.25 -17.06 -24.66
C SER A 746 -27.09 -18.57 -24.82
N THR A 747 -27.30 -19.05 -26.04
CA THR A 747 -27.21 -20.49 -26.38
C THR A 747 -25.77 -21.00 -26.25
N ILE A 748 -25.62 -22.18 -25.63
CA ILE A 748 -24.39 -22.95 -25.53
C ILE A 748 -24.45 -24.08 -26.57
N THR A 749 -23.57 -24.05 -27.56
CA THR A 749 -23.31 -25.22 -28.41
C THR A 749 -22.25 -26.07 -27.72
N ASN A 750 -22.61 -27.28 -27.28
CA ASN A 750 -21.71 -28.12 -26.51
C ASN A 750 -20.97 -29.13 -27.39
N ASP A 751 -19.90 -28.68 -28.07
CA ASP A 751 -19.06 -29.52 -28.94
C ASP A 751 -17.73 -29.95 -28.29
N GLY A 752 -17.34 -29.28 -27.20
CA GLY A 752 -16.09 -29.55 -26.49
C GLY A 752 -16.06 -30.95 -25.87
N VAL A 753 -14.92 -31.64 -25.95
CA VAL A 753 -14.79 -33.06 -25.59
C VAL A 753 -15.13 -33.36 -24.12
N ASN A 754 -14.83 -32.43 -23.21
CA ASN A 754 -15.16 -32.58 -21.79
C ASN A 754 -16.53 -31.97 -21.44
N GLY A 755 -17.12 -31.21 -22.37
CA GLY A 755 -18.45 -30.62 -22.26
C GLY A 755 -18.73 -29.86 -20.97
N ILE A 756 -19.96 -30.01 -20.47
CA ILE A 756 -20.47 -29.35 -19.25
C ILE A 756 -20.44 -30.35 -18.10
N VAL A 757 -19.69 -30.05 -17.04
CA VAL A 757 -19.52 -30.97 -15.90
C VAL A 757 -19.69 -30.29 -14.55
N GLY A 758 -20.17 -31.03 -13.55
CA GLY A 758 -20.14 -30.58 -12.15
C GLY A 758 -21.48 -30.64 -11.43
N ARG A 759 -21.77 -29.64 -10.60
CA ARG A 759 -23.01 -29.49 -9.82
C ARG A 759 -23.47 -28.03 -9.83
N GLY A 760 -24.77 -27.77 -9.85
CA GLY A 760 -25.31 -26.42 -10.02
C GLY A 760 -26.48 -26.41 -10.98
N SER A 761 -26.69 -25.29 -11.67
CA SER A 761 -27.76 -25.14 -12.66
C SER A 761 -27.27 -24.52 -13.96
N VAL A 762 -27.72 -25.04 -15.09
CA VAL A 762 -27.57 -24.43 -16.42
C VAL A 762 -28.96 -24.10 -16.92
N ILE A 763 -29.26 -22.81 -17.09
CA ILE A 763 -30.56 -22.35 -17.61
C ILE A 763 -30.46 -21.73 -19.01
N ALA A 764 -29.24 -21.56 -19.50
CA ALA A 764 -28.99 -21.27 -20.91
C ALA A 764 -29.49 -22.44 -21.76
N ARG A 765 -29.96 -22.15 -22.98
CA ARG A 765 -30.24 -23.19 -23.96
C ARG A 765 -28.95 -23.96 -24.28
N VAL A 766 -28.99 -25.28 -24.24
CA VAL A 766 -27.87 -26.15 -24.59
C VAL A 766 -28.22 -26.98 -25.82
N ASN A 767 -27.34 -26.98 -26.83
CA ASN A 767 -27.36 -27.98 -27.90
C ASN A 767 -26.23 -28.98 -27.62
N ASN A 768 -26.56 -30.19 -27.18
CA ASN A 768 -25.61 -31.15 -26.63
C ASN A 768 -25.04 -32.10 -27.69
N ASN A 769 -23.96 -31.72 -28.37
CA ASN A 769 -23.28 -32.62 -29.30
C ASN A 769 -22.21 -33.51 -28.62
N SER A 770 -21.84 -33.23 -27.36
CA SER A 770 -20.78 -33.94 -26.62
C SER A 770 -21.26 -34.52 -25.27
N LEU A 771 -20.91 -33.92 -24.13
CA LEU A 771 -21.10 -34.46 -22.79
C LEU A 771 -21.75 -33.44 -21.85
N ILE A 772 -22.80 -33.86 -21.16
CA ILE A 772 -23.30 -33.22 -19.93
C ILE A 772 -23.17 -34.22 -18.80
N GLN A 773 -22.39 -33.89 -17.76
CA GLN A 773 -22.11 -34.80 -16.66
C GLN A 773 -22.29 -34.18 -15.28
N ALA A 774 -23.16 -34.77 -14.46
CA ALA A 774 -23.24 -34.43 -13.05
C ALA A 774 -22.08 -35.06 -12.27
N ASN A 775 -21.40 -34.29 -11.43
CA ASN A 775 -20.32 -34.75 -10.54
C ASN A 775 -20.46 -34.13 -9.14
N GLY A 776 -20.38 -34.96 -8.08
CA GLY A 776 -20.28 -34.47 -6.70
C GLY A 776 -21.53 -33.75 -6.15
N GLY A 777 -22.70 -33.98 -6.76
CA GLY A 777 -23.98 -33.39 -6.36
C GLY A 777 -25.00 -33.43 -7.49
N THR A 778 -26.01 -32.57 -7.43
CA THR A 778 -27.01 -32.41 -8.49
C THR A 778 -26.56 -31.36 -9.51
N LEU A 779 -26.60 -31.71 -10.80
CA LEU A 779 -26.56 -30.75 -11.91
C LEU A 779 -27.95 -30.69 -12.52
N VAL A 780 -28.55 -29.50 -12.54
CA VAL A 780 -29.85 -29.26 -13.18
C VAL A 780 -29.62 -28.54 -14.51
N VAL A 781 -30.16 -29.06 -15.59
CA VAL A 781 -30.18 -28.37 -16.89
C VAL A 781 -31.64 -28.08 -17.23
N GLU A 782 -32.00 -26.80 -17.37
CA GLU A 782 -33.40 -26.35 -17.44
C GLU A 782 -33.59 -25.28 -18.52
N ASN A 783 -34.04 -25.72 -19.70
CA ASN A 783 -34.48 -24.83 -20.78
C ASN A 783 -35.33 -25.64 -21.76
N ASN A 784 -36.53 -25.15 -22.10
CA ASN A 784 -37.47 -25.86 -22.96
C ASN A 784 -37.12 -25.80 -24.46
N LEU A 785 -35.95 -25.28 -24.80
CA LEU A 785 -35.38 -25.27 -26.15
C LEU A 785 -34.10 -26.10 -26.23
N ASN A 786 -33.79 -26.89 -25.19
CA ASN A 786 -32.62 -27.76 -25.19
C ASN A 786 -32.72 -28.79 -26.31
N ASP A 787 -31.57 -29.09 -26.88
CA ASP A 787 -31.36 -30.21 -27.79
C ASP A 787 -30.43 -31.18 -27.05
N TRP A 788 -30.99 -32.30 -26.57
CA TRP A 788 -30.39 -33.15 -25.53
C TRP A 788 -29.34 -34.14 -26.09
N ASP A 789 -29.41 -34.48 -27.36
CA ASP A 789 -28.45 -35.31 -28.10
C ASP A 789 -27.77 -34.59 -29.27
N GLY A 790 -28.15 -33.34 -29.52
CA GLY A 790 -27.49 -32.47 -30.48
C GLY A 790 -27.85 -32.81 -31.92
N SER A 791 -27.50 -31.91 -32.85
CA SER A 791 -27.83 -32.04 -34.28
C SER A 791 -27.28 -33.31 -34.97
N ALA A 792 -26.25 -33.93 -34.39
CA ALA A 792 -25.67 -35.18 -34.87
C ALA A 792 -26.20 -36.42 -34.14
N ASN A 793 -27.07 -36.24 -33.14
CA ASN A 793 -27.63 -37.28 -32.28
C ASN A 793 -26.55 -38.07 -31.52
N THR A 794 -25.49 -37.41 -31.05
CA THR A 794 -24.33 -38.04 -30.38
C THR A 794 -24.15 -37.59 -28.93
N GLY A 795 -25.00 -36.72 -28.42
CA GLY A 795 -24.90 -36.18 -27.07
C GLY A 795 -25.01 -37.26 -26.00
N THR A 796 -24.17 -37.12 -24.98
CA THR A 796 -24.13 -37.99 -23.81
C THR A 796 -24.63 -37.25 -22.58
N LEU A 797 -25.53 -37.89 -21.83
CA LEU A 797 -26.09 -37.42 -20.57
C LEU A 797 -25.66 -38.38 -19.46
N ARG A 798 -24.80 -37.93 -18.54
CA ARG A 798 -24.15 -38.81 -17.55
C ARG A 798 -24.37 -38.37 -16.11
N ALA A 799 -24.63 -39.34 -15.25
CA ALA A 799 -24.54 -39.20 -13.80
C ALA A 799 -23.51 -40.21 -13.24
N SER A 800 -22.56 -39.73 -12.44
CA SER A 800 -21.50 -40.53 -11.81
C SER A 800 -21.48 -40.25 -10.31
N ASN A 801 -22.03 -41.15 -9.49
CA ASN A 801 -22.22 -40.94 -8.04
C ASN A 801 -22.92 -39.60 -7.71
N SER A 802 -23.89 -39.22 -8.54
CA SER A 802 -24.47 -37.87 -8.62
C SER A 802 -25.87 -37.91 -9.23
N THR A 803 -26.53 -36.76 -9.33
CA THR A 803 -27.82 -36.64 -10.04
C THR A 803 -27.70 -35.65 -11.19
N LEU A 804 -27.97 -36.11 -12.41
CA LEU A 804 -28.22 -35.23 -13.56
C LEU A 804 -29.73 -35.07 -13.70
N GLU A 805 -30.25 -33.88 -13.49
CA GLU A 805 -31.67 -33.56 -13.64
C GLU A 805 -31.88 -32.73 -14.91
N LEU A 806 -32.60 -33.32 -15.86
CA LEU A 806 -32.99 -32.72 -17.13
C LEU A 806 -34.41 -32.17 -16.93
N ARG A 807 -34.62 -30.88 -17.18
CA ARG A 807 -35.94 -30.25 -17.07
C ARG A 807 -36.38 -29.70 -18.41
N ASP A 808 -37.51 -30.20 -18.88
CA ASP A 808 -38.16 -29.80 -20.11
C ASP A 808 -39.69 -29.93 -19.96
N ASN A 809 -40.45 -29.57 -20.99
CA ASN A 809 -41.91 -29.64 -20.99
C ASN A 809 -42.54 -30.25 -22.25
N ALA A 810 -41.72 -30.74 -23.18
CA ALA A 810 -42.17 -31.43 -24.39
C ALA A 810 -41.39 -32.73 -24.57
N SER A 811 -42.05 -33.78 -25.08
CA SER A 811 -41.38 -35.03 -25.44
C SER A 811 -40.24 -34.76 -26.42
N PHE A 812 -39.13 -35.47 -26.26
CA PHE A 812 -37.93 -35.33 -27.06
C PHE A 812 -37.47 -36.69 -27.59
N LEU A 813 -37.38 -36.81 -28.92
CA LEU A 813 -36.82 -37.97 -29.60
C LEU A 813 -35.31 -38.00 -29.39
N PHE A 814 -34.83 -38.93 -28.58
CA PHE A 814 -33.46 -39.05 -28.16
C PHE A 814 -32.78 -40.24 -28.83
N ASN A 815 -31.72 -39.98 -29.58
CA ASN A 815 -30.85 -40.96 -30.22
C ASN A 815 -29.42 -40.96 -29.63
N GLY A 816 -29.19 -40.16 -28.57
CA GLY A 816 -27.91 -40.08 -27.88
C GLY A 816 -27.66 -41.21 -26.87
N THR A 817 -26.77 -40.98 -25.91
CA THR A 817 -26.44 -41.93 -24.84
C THR A 817 -26.79 -41.37 -23.46
N VAL A 818 -27.51 -42.13 -22.64
CA VAL A 818 -27.69 -41.89 -21.21
C VAL A 818 -26.81 -42.87 -20.42
N GLU A 819 -26.05 -42.37 -19.46
CA GLU A 819 -25.20 -43.19 -18.59
C GLU A 819 -25.43 -42.88 -17.11
N ALA A 820 -25.92 -43.86 -16.35
CA ALA A 820 -26.07 -43.75 -14.89
C ALA A 820 -25.11 -44.72 -14.18
N ASN A 821 -24.03 -44.18 -13.62
CA ASN A 821 -22.97 -44.92 -12.95
C ASN A 821 -23.02 -44.63 -11.44
N SER A 822 -23.66 -45.50 -10.66
CA SER A 822 -23.92 -45.30 -9.22
C SER A 822 -24.62 -43.96 -8.91
N GLY A 823 -25.33 -43.41 -9.90
CA GLY A 823 -26.01 -42.11 -9.85
C GLY A 823 -27.37 -42.17 -10.54
N THR A 824 -28.02 -41.02 -10.67
CA THR A 824 -29.36 -40.91 -11.25
C THR A 824 -29.37 -39.93 -12.42
N VAL A 825 -29.86 -40.35 -13.58
CA VAL A 825 -30.30 -39.43 -14.64
C VAL A 825 -31.81 -39.30 -14.54
N PHE A 826 -32.31 -38.08 -14.36
CA PHE A 826 -33.72 -37.80 -14.11
C PHE A 826 -34.30 -36.88 -15.19
N ALA A 827 -35.19 -37.42 -16.03
CA ALA A 827 -36.04 -36.63 -16.92
C ALA A 827 -37.26 -36.11 -16.13
N SER A 828 -37.32 -34.80 -15.94
CA SER A 828 -38.30 -34.13 -15.09
C SER A 828 -39.21 -33.24 -15.92
N GLY A 829 -40.51 -33.56 -15.94
CA GLY A 829 -41.53 -32.77 -16.65
C GLY A 829 -41.75 -33.12 -18.12
N PHE A 830 -40.98 -34.06 -18.67
CA PHE A 830 -41.07 -34.48 -20.07
C PHE A 830 -40.62 -35.94 -20.26
N GLU A 831 -41.00 -36.48 -21.40
CA GLU A 831 -40.57 -37.79 -21.89
C GLU A 831 -39.29 -37.64 -22.72
N LEU A 832 -38.23 -38.31 -22.27
CA LEU A 832 -37.03 -38.54 -23.08
C LEU A 832 -37.24 -39.87 -23.81
N GLU A 833 -37.78 -39.79 -25.02
CA GLU A 833 -38.18 -40.94 -25.85
C GLU A 833 -36.93 -41.56 -26.48
N PHE A 834 -36.58 -42.78 -26.09
CA PHE A 834 -35.35 -43.44 -26.55
C PHE A 834 -35.60 -44.09 -27.91
N ASP A 835 -35.23 -43.42 -28.99
CA ASP A 835 -35.33 -43.95 -30.35
C ASP A 835 -34.43 -45.19 -30.57
N PRO A 836 -34.62 -45.97 -31.65
CA PRO A 836 -33.81 -47.16 -31.95
C PRO A 836 -32.30 -46.95 -32.05
N GLY A 837 -31.83 -45.71 -32.28
CA GLY A 837 -30.40 -45.38 -32.30
C GLY A 837 -29.80 -45.05 -30.93
N SER A 838 -30.63 -44.95 -29.89
CA SER A 838 -30.24 -44.50 -28.56
C SER A 838 -29.58 -45.60 -27.71
N MET A 839 -28.95 -45.17 -26.62
CA MET A 839 -28.35 -46.07 -25.65
C MET A 839 -28.63 -45.63 -24.21
N LEU A 840 -29.09 -46.55 -23.36
CA LEU A 840 -29.17 -46.40 -21.92
C LEU A 840 -28.22 -47.38 -21.23
N ARG A 841 -27.13 -46.87 -20.64
CA ARG A 841 -26.16 -47.67 -19.89
C ARG A 841 -26.31 -47.44 -18.39
N LEU A 842 -26.48 -48.52 -17.65
CA LEU A 842 -26.64 -48.50 -16.19
C LEU A 842 -25.57 -49.35 -15.51
N SER A 843 -24.99 -48.82 -14.45
CA SER A 843 -24.02 -49.53 -13.59
C SER A 843 -24.26 -49.14 -12.14
N ASN A 844 -25.02 -49.97 -11.41
CA ASN A 844 -25.54 -49.62 -10.08
C ASN A 844 -26.33 -48.27 -10.10
N GLY A 845 -26.89 -47.92 -11.25
CA GLY A 845 -27.44 -46.59 -11.51
C GLY A 845 -28.95 -46.60 -11.69
N THR A 846 -29.52 -45.40 -11.74
CA THR A 846 -30.96 -45.20 -11.91
C THR A 846 -31.26 -44.30 -13.10
N TYR A 847 -32.10 -44.74 -14.01
CA TYR A 847 -32.85 -43.84 -14.89
C TYR A 847 -34.20 -43.54 -14.23
N ARG A 848 -34.55 -42.27 -14.12
CA ARG A 848 -35.81 -41.82 -13.51
C ARG A 848 -36.59 -40.95 -14.47
N SER A 849 -37.91 -41.14 -14.54
CA SER A 849 -38.83 -40.26 -15.25
C SER A 849 -40.15 -40.08 -14.51
N GLY A 850 -40.73 -38.89 -14.61
CA GLY A 850 -42.08 -38.59 -14.12
C GLY A 850 -43.18 -38.82 -15.16
N THR A 851 -42.83 -38.97 -16.43
CA THR A 851 -43.75 -39.17 -17.56
C THR A 851 -43.68 -40.60 -18.06
N ALA A 852 -44.55 -40.99 -19.00
CA ALA A 852 -44.32 -42.23 -19.73
C ALA A 852 -42.96 -42.17 -20.45
N THR A 853 -42.33 -43.32 -20.67
CA THR A 853 -41.05 -43.40 -21.36
C THR A 853 -40.94 -44.69 -22.15
N ASP A 854 -40.78 -44.54 -23.46
CA ASP A 854 -40.57 -45.65 -24.36
C ASP A 854 -39.06 -45.86 -24.61
N PHE A 855 -38.67 -47.14 -24.66
CA PHE A 855 -37.30 -47.62 -24.83
C PHE A 855 -37.20 -48.41 -26.13
N GLY A 856 -36.89 -47.74 -27.24
CA GLY A 856 -36.68 -48.33 -28.56
C GLY A 856 -35.23 -48.73 -28.86
N GLY A 857 -34.25 -48.16 -28.16
CA GLY A 857 -32.81 -48.39 -28.36
C GLY A 857 -32.19 -49.50 -27.51
N ASP A 858 -30.87 -49.42 -27.34
CA ASP A 858 -30.07 -50.39 -26.56
C ASP A 858 -30.08 -50.04 -25.06
N ILE A 859 -30.42 -50.99 -24.21
CA ILE A 859 -30.24 -50.90 -22.75
C ILE A 859 -29.12 -51.86 -22.34
N GLU A 860 -28.12 -51.35 -21.62
CA GLU A 860 -27.00 -52.14 -21.11
C GLU A 860 -26.90 -52.00 -19.58
N VAL A 861 -27.13 -53.10 -18.85
CA VAL A 861 -26.85 -53.18 -17.41
C VAL A 861 -25.52 -53.87 -17.19
N LEU A 862 -24.54 -53.15 -16.67
CA LEU A 862 -23.21 -53.69 -16.39
C LEU A 862 -23.22 -54.63 -15.17
N ALA A 863 -22.33 -55.61 -15.16
CA ALA A 863 -22.16 -56.53 -14.04
C ALA A 863 -21.66 -55.82 -12.76
N GLY A 864 -22.21 -56.18 -11.59
CA GLY A 864 -21.64 -55.81 -10.29
C GLY A 864 -22.64 -55.35 -9.23
N ALA A 865 -23.81 -54.82 -9.62
CA ALA A 865 -24.94 -54.52 -8.73
C ALA A 865 -26.22 -54.21 -9.52
N THR A 866 -27.37 -54.30 -8.83
CA THR A 866 -28.69 -53.97 -9.37
C THR A 866 -28.77 -52.52 -9.87
N SER A 867 -29.29 -52.34 -11.09
CA SER A 867 -29.66 -51.03 -11.63
C SER A 867 -31.18 -50.87 -11.67
N ILE A 868 -31.66 -49.62 -11.70
CA ILE A 868 -33.08 -49.31 -11.54
C ILE A 868 -33.58 -48.48 -12.72
N ILE A 869 -34.73 -48.85 -13.28
CA ILE A 869 -35.56 -47.95 -14.07
C ILE A 869 -36.76 -47.58 -13.19
N GLN A 870 -36.96 -46.27 -12.97
CA GLN A 870 -38.00 -45.73 -12.11
C GLN A 870 -38.82 -44.69 -12.87
N VAL A 871 -39.89 -45.15 -13.52
CA VAL A 871 -40.81 -44.35 -14.31
C VAL A 871 -42.15 -44.28 -13.59
N THR A 872 -42.56 -43.10 -13.12
CA THR A 872 -43.78 -42.98 -12.29
C THR A 872 -45.06 -43.37 -13.07
N ALA A 873 -45.04 -43.22 -14.40
CA ALA A 873 -46.11 -43.64 -15.30
C ALA A 873 -45.80 -45.02 -15.91
N SER A 874 -46.01 -45.20 -17.21
CA SER A 874 -45.68 -46.42 -17.95
C SER A 874 -44.28 -46.38 -18.55
N SER A 875 -43.61 -47.54 -18.60
CA SER A 875 -42.40 -47.75 -19.40
C SER A 875 -42.61 -48.85 -20.44
N THR A 876 -42.19 -48.64 -21.68
CA THR A 876 -42.35 -49.63 -22.77
C THR A 876 -40.99 -50.06 -23.29
N PHE A 877 -40.70 -51.35 -23.34
CA PHE A 877 -39.57 -51.90 -24.10
C PHE A 877 -40.07 -52.27 -25.50
N GLU A 878 -39.69 -51.50 -26.52
CA GLU A 878 -40.30 -51.61 -27.86
C GLU A 878 -39.77 -52.80 -28.67
N ASN A 879 -40.49 -53.15 -29.73
CA ASN A 879 -40.23 -54.31 -30.59
C ASN A 879 -38.85 -54.40 -31.29
N THR A 880 -38.04 -53.32 -31.33
CA THR A 880 -36.65 -53.36 -31.83
C THR A 880 -35.60 -53.15 -30.75
N SER A 881 -36.01 -52.91 -29.51
CA SER A 881 -35.11 -52.65 -28.40
C SER A 881 -34.26 -53.88 -28.05
N THR A 882 -33.04 -53.63 -27.60
CA THR A 882 -32.15 -54.69 -27.09
C THR A 882 -31.74 -54.38 -25.67
N THR A 883 -32.14 -55.21 -24.72
CA THR A 883 -31.76 -55.13 -23.31
C THR A 883 -30.73 -56.21 -22.97
N THR A 884 -29.49 -55.81 -22.71
CA THR A 884 -28.39 -56.68 -22.28
C THR A 884 -28.19 -56.57 -20.77
N LEU A 885 -28.39 -57.68 -20.06
CA LEU A 885 -28.31 -57.75 -18.59
C LEU A 885 -27.06 -58.51 -18.14
N GLY A 886 -26.04 -57.76 -17.72
CA GLY A 886 -24.88 -58.29 -16.98
C GLY A 886 -25.15 -58.50 -15.48
N ASP A 887 -26.19 -57.85 -14.96
CA ASP A 887 -26.71 -57.97 -13.59
C ASP A 887 -28.24 -57.69 -13.59
N THR A 888 -28.84 -57.51 -12.41
CA THR A 888 -30.28 -57.28 -12.25
C THR A 888 -30.70 -55.88 -12.71
N LEU A 889 -31.72 -55.81 -13.58
CA LEU A 889 -32.50 -54.61 -13.87
C LEU A 889 -33.80 -54.66 -13.06
N ARG A 890 -33.90 -53.81 -12.04
CA ARG A 890 -35.11 -53.68 -11.22
C ARG A 890 -36.03 -52.60 -11.80
N LEU A 891 -37.27 -52.99 -12.06
CA LEU A 891 -38.32 -52.11 -12.56
C LEU A 891 -39.15 -51.60 -11.39
N GLU A 892 -39.07 -50.30 -11.12
CA GLU A 892 -39.88 -49.60 -10.12
C GLU A 892 -40.84 -48.63 -10.82
N ASN A 893 -41.48 -49.11 -11.88
CA ASN A 893 -42.31 -48.32 -12.78
C ASN A 893 -43.79 -48.43 -12.38
N GLY A 894 -44.60 -47.41 -12.68
CA GLY A 894 -46.05 -47.51 -12.49
C GLY A 894 -46.62 -48.76 -13.20
N GLN A 895 -46.28 -48.91 -14.48
CA GLN A 895 -46.47 -50.15 -15.25
C GLN A 895 -45.31 -50.32 -16.25
N SER A 896 -44.91 -51.55 -16.52
CA SER A 896 -43.89 -51.87 -17.54
C SER A 896 -44.50 -52.79 -18.60
N PHE A 897 -44.23 -52.50 -19.87
CA PHE A 897 -44.66 -53.30 -21.03
C PHE A 897 -43.44 -53.82 -21.76
N VAL A 898 -43.45 -55.10 -22.13
CA VAL A 898 -42.46 -55.70 -23.03
C VAL A 898 -43.15 -56.07 -24.32
N GLU A 899 -42.87 -55.34 -25.40
CA GLU A 899 -43.48 -55.59 -26.70
C GLU A 899 -42.92 -56.84 -27.39
N VAL A 900 -43.73 -57.36 -28.32
CA VAL A 900 -43.33 -58.47 -29.18
C VAL A 900 -42.19 -58.04 -30.11
N GLY A 901 -40.99 -58.59 -29.88
CA GLY A 901 -39.78 -58.28 -30.66
C GLY A 901 -38.66 -57.65 -29.81
N ALA A 902 -39.00 -57.10 -28.64
CA ALA A 902 -38.01 -56.64 -27.68
C ALA A 902 -37.08 -57.81 -27.28
N THR A 903 -35.78 -57.59 -27.38
CA THR A 903 -34.78 -58.63 -27.17
C THR A 903 -34.14 -58.48 -25.80
N PHE A 904 -34.18 -59.54 -24.97
CA PHE A 904 -33.48 -59.59 -23.69
C PHE A 904 -32.40 -60.67 -23.71
N VAL A 905 -31.17 -60.33 -23.37
CA VAL A 905 -30.01 -61.23 -23.38
C VAL A 905 -29.09 -60.97 -22.19
N GLY A 906 -28.28 -61.95 -21.82
CA GLY A 906 -27.28 -61.82 -20.75
C GLY A 906 -27.47 -62.84 -19.62
N GLY A 907 -26.70 -62.67 -18.55
CA GLY A 907 -26.73 -63.56 -17.37
C GLY A 907 -27.46 -62.97 -16.16
N GLY A 908 -27.91 -61.72 -16.25
CA GLY A 908 -28.66 -61.01 -15.21
C GLY A 908 -30.16 -61.34 -15.20
N ALA A 909 -30.92 -60.56 -14.43
CA ALA A 909 -32.36 -60.75 -14.22
C ALA A 909 -33.16 -59.48 -14.52
N LEU A 910 -34.33 -59.64 -15.12
CA LEU A 910 -35.36 -58.61 -15.16
C LEU A 910 -36.23 -58.78 -13.90
N PHE A 911 -36.19 -57.80 -13.00
CA PHE A 911 -36.86 -57.89 -11.70
C PHE A 911 -38.04 -56.93 -11.63
N ASN A 912 -39.26 -57.46 -11.62
CA ASN A 912 -40.47 -56.71 -11.33
C ASN A 912 -40.62 -56.51 -9.83
N ALA A 913 -40.45 -55.27 -9.36
CA ALA A 913 -40.50 -54.94 -7.94
C ALA A 913 -41.90 -55.05 -7.33
N GLY A 914 -41.99 -55.29 -6.02
CA GLY A 914 -43.26 -55.33 -5.30
C GLY A 914 -44.08 -54.04 -5.45
N GLY A 915 -45.39 -54.19 -5.68
CA GLY A 915 -46.32 -53.07 -5.91
C GLY A 915 -46.34 -52.51 -7.34
N HIS A 916 -45.55 -53.08 -8.25
CA HIS A 916 -45.46 -52.69 -9.66
C HIS A 916 -46.04 -53.77 -10.60
N VAL A 917 -46.40 -53.38 -11.82
CA VAL A 917 -46.95 -54.29 -12.84
C VAL A 917 -45.96 -54.45 -13.99
N LEU A 918 -45.66 -55.69 -14.36
CA LEU A 918 -44.96 -56.06 -15.59
C LEU A 918 -45.94 -56.80 -16.50
N THR A 919 -46.18 -56.26 -17.69
CA THR A 919 -46.99 -56.89 -18.74
C THR A 919 -46.06 -57.37 -19.85
N LEU A 920 -46.07 -58.67 -20.12
CA LEU A 920 -45.39 -59.24 -21.27
C LEU A 920 -46.41 -59.37 -22.40
N GLU A 921 -46.26 -58.64 -23.51
CA GLU A 921 -47.24 -58.69 -24.61
C GLU A 921 -47.37 -60.08 -25.23
N ASP A 922 -48.46 -60.34 -25.96
CA ASP A 922 -48.72 -61.64 -26.58
C ASP A 922 -47.64 -62.02 -27.60
N GLY A 923 -46.79 -62.98 -27.23
CA GLY A 923 -45.63 -63.42 -27.99
C GLY A 923 -44.29 -62.81 -27.53
N ALA A 924 -44.28 -62.00 -26.47
CA ALA A 924 -43.06 -61.44 -25.89
C ALA A 924 -42.10 -62.55 -25.44
N ASN A 925 -40.79 -62.31 -25.64
CA ASN A 925 -39.74 -63.26 -25.33
C ASN A 925 -38.63 -62.60 -24.51
N VAL A 926 -38.64 -62.85 -23.20
CA VAL A 926 -37.64 -62.34 -22.26
C VAL A 926 -36.57 -63.40 -22.05
N GLY A 927 -35.52 -63.38 -22.87
CA GLY A 927 -34.43 -64.37 -22.89
C GLY A 927 -33.48 -64.38 -21.68
N VAL A 928 -33.92 -63.89 -20.52
CA VAL A 928 -33.19 -63.78 -19.25
C VAL A 928 -34.08 -64.26 -18.09
N LEU A 929 -33.53 -64.36 -16.88
CA LEU A 929 -34.33 -64.66 -15.69
C LEU A 929 -35.34 -63.52 -15.43
N VAL A 930 -36.62 -63.86 -15.30
CA VAL A 930 -37.66 -62.95 -14.80
C VAL A 930 -37.91 -63.25 -13.33
N GLN A 931 -37.58 -62.28 -12.47
CA GLN A 931 -37.92 -62.28 -11.04
C GLN A 931 -39.17 -61.44 -10.84
N ASN A 932 -40.15 -61.97 -10.12
CA ASN A 932 -41.42 -61.29 -9.90
C ASN A 932 -41.73 -61.15 -8.41
N GLU A 933 -41.71 -59.92 -7.90
CA GLU A 933 -42.24 -59.54 -6.57
C GLU A 933 -43.52 -58.69 -6.73
N GLY A 934 -43.80 -58.17 -7.92
CA GLY A 934 -45.03 -57.44 -8.27
C GLY A 934 -46.09 -58.32 -8.96
N ARG A 935 -46.95 -57.70 -9.77
CA ARG A 935 -47.94 -58.37 -10.63
C ARG A 935 -47.32 -58.61 -12.02
N LEU A 936 -47.32 -59.87 -12.46
CA LEU A 936 -46.95 -60.26 -13.81
C LEU A 936 -48.22 -60.61 -14.59
N ALA A 937 -48.50 -59.86 -15.66
CA ALA A 937 -49.63 -60.06 -16.57
C ALA A 937 -49.14 -60.48 -17.98
N LEU A 938 -49.96 -61.25 -18.69
CA LEU A 938 -49.62 -61.79 -20.01
C LEU A 938 -50.50 -61.17 -21.11
N GLY A 939 -50.02 -60.07 -21.68
CA GLY A 939 -50.55 -59.48 -22.90
C GLY A 939 -51.99 -58.98 -22.82
N ALA A 940 -52.65 -58.93 -23.98
CA ALA A 940 -54.08 -58.67 -24.07
C ALA A 940 -54.79 -60.02 -23.88
N SER A 941 -55.16 -60.29 -22.64
CA SER A 941 -55.59 -61.61 -22.19
C SER A 941 -56.78 -62.17 -22.99
N PRO A 942 -56.77 -63.45 -23.39
CA PRO A 942 -55.71 -64.41 -23.12
C PRO A 942 -54.40 -64.20 -23.92
N GLY A 943 -53.25 -64.17 -23.25
CA GLY A 943 -51.94 -63.92 -23.84
C GLY A 943 -50.88 -64.98 -23.52
N GLN A 944 -49.82 -65.01 -24.34
CA GLN A 944 -48.71 -65.94 -24.14
C GLN A 944 -47.37 -65.21 -24.05
N ALA A 945 -46.47 -65.66 -23.19
CA ALA A 945 -45.11 -65.13 -23.12
C ALA A 945 -44.08 -66.23 -22.90
N THR A 946 -42.87 -65.99 -23.38
CA THR A 946 -41.72 -66.86 -23.14
C THR A 946 -40.68 -66.15 -22.29
N VAL A 947 -40.10 -66.86 -21.33
CA VAL A 947 -38.97 -66.40 -20.51
C VAL A 947 -37.85 -67.45 -20.51
N LEU A 948 -36.62 -67.07 -20.13
CA LEU A 948 -35.57 -68.07 -19.89
C LEU A 948 -35.89 -68.84 -18.61
N ASP A 949 -35.67 -68.21 -17.46
CA ASP A 949 -36.03 -68.75 -16.14
C ASP A 949 -37.11 -67.85 -15.53
N TYR A 950 -37.97 -68.42 -14.68
CA TYR A 950 -39.00 -67.69 -13.95
C TYR A 950 -38.85 -67.92 -12.45
N GLN A 951 -38.81 -66.84 -11.68
CA GLN A 951 -38.78 -66.89 -10.22
C GLN A 951 -39.88 -65.99 -9.66
N GLN A 952 -40.88 -66.61 -9.07
CA GLN A 952 -41.94 -65.94 -8.32
C GLN A 952 -41.48 -65.79 -6.86
N GLU A 953 -41.41 -64.55 -6.37
CA GLU A 953 -41.12 -64.24 -4.96
C GLU A 953 -42.41 -64.30 -4.13
N ALA A 954 -42.25 -64.40 -2.80
CA ALA A 954 -43.36 -64.56 -1.84
C ALA A 954 -44.44 -63.47 -1.89
N ALA A 955 -44.10 -62.26 -2.34
CA ALA A 955 -45.05 -61.15 -2.45
C ALA A 955 -45.63 -60.97 -3.86
N GLY A 956 -45.04 -61.62 -4.87
CA GLY A 956 -45.50 -61.40 -6.24
C GLY A 956 -46.68 -62.28 -6.63
N LEU A 957 -47.31 -61.88 -7.71
CA LEU A 957 -48.54 -62.43 -8.25
C LEU A 957 -48.36 -62.74 -9.73
N LEU A 958 -48.69 -63.97 -10.12
CA LEU A 958 -48.90 -64.34 -11.51
C LEU A 958 -50.40 -64.23 -11.81
N GLU A 959 -50.76 -63.38 -12.77
CA GLU A 959 -52.11 -63.26 -13.28
C GLU A 959 -52.32 -64.25 -14.43
N ILE A 960 -53.43 -64.99 -14.39
CA ILE A 960 -53.86 -65.92 -15.43
C ILE A 960 -55.33 -65.69 -15.73
N GLU A 961 -55.63 -65.55 -17.01
CA GLU A 961 -56.98 -65.34 -17.53
C GLU A 961 -57.40 -66.45 -18.51
N LEU A 962 -58.64 -66.93 -18.37
CA LEU A 962 -59.21 -67.98 -19.23
C LEU A 962 -60.49 -67.50 -19.93
N GLU A 963 -60.56 -67.64 -21.26
CA GLU A 963 -61.74 -67.39 -22.09
C GLU A 963 -62.30 -68.68 -22.73
N GLY A 964 -61.53 -69.77 -22.71
CA GLY A 964 -61.90 -71.05 -23.31
C GLY A 964 -60.82 -72.12 -23.13
N THR A 965 -61.07 -73.34 -23.63
CA THR A 965 -60.14 -74.48 -23.51
C THR A 965 -59.17 -74.61 -24.69
N GLY A 966 -59.35 -73.81 -25.73
CA GLY A 966 -58.47 -73.76 -26.89
C GLY A 966 -57.09 -73.23 -26.52
N LEU A 967 -56.06 -73.65 -27.25
CA LEU A 967 -54.67 -73.29 -26.96
C LEU A 967 -54.45 -71.77 -26.87
N ASN A 968 -55.22 -70.92 -27.55
CA ASN A 968 -55.05 -69.46 -27.48
C ASN A 968 -56.21 -68.78 -26.75
N GLU A 969 -56.95 -69.53 -25.94
CA GLU A 969 -58.10 -69.05 -25.19
C GLU A 969 -57.80 -69.00 -23.68
N PHE A 970 -56.54 -69.16 -23.27
CA PHE A 970 -56.09 -68.98 -21.90
C PHE A 970 -54.62 -68.52 -21.86
N ASP A 971 -54.27 -67.84 -20.78
CA ASP A 971 -52.93 -67.33 -20.53
C ASP A 971 -51.89 -68.44 -20.39
N ARG A 972 -50.70 -68.21 -20.96
CA ARG A 972 -49.61 -69.19 -20.92
C ARG A 972 -48.24 -68.55 -20.75
N LEU A 973 -47.60 -68.86 -19.63
CA LEU A 973 -46.18 -68.57 -19.40
C LEU A 973 -45.31 -69.78 -19.74
N THR A 974 -44.36 -69.61 -20.65
CA THR A 974 -43.38 -70.67 -20.99
C THR A 974 -41.99 -70.26 -20.52
N ALA A 975 -41.44 -70.95 -19.52
CA ALA A 975 -40.02 -70.88 -19.16
C ALA A 975 -39.23 -71.93 -19.94
N THR A 976 -38.21 -71.51 -20.70
CA THR A 976 -37.32 -72.44 -21.42
C THR A 976 -36.29 -73.10 -20.50
N GLY A 977 -36.11 -72.57 -19.31
CA GLY A 977 -35.33 -73.09 -18.19
C GLY A 977 -36.24 -73.49 -17.03
N LEU A 978 -35.86 -73.08 -15.81
CA LEU A 978 -36.53 -73.44 -14.55
C LEU A 978 -37.64 -72.44 -14.22
N ALA A 979 -38.74 -72.93 -13.64
CA ALA A 979 -39.70 -72.10 -12.92
C ALA A 979 -39.64 -72.41 -11.42
N GLN A 980 -39.38 -71.40 -10.60
CA GLN A 980 -39.46 -71.45 -9.14
C GLN A 980 -40.70 -70.66 -8.68
N LEU A 981 -41.57 -71.33 -7.92
CA LEU A 981 -42.87 -70.81 -7.51
C LEU A 981 -42.93 -70.55 -6.00
N ASP A 982 -43.55 -69.43 -5.66
CA ASP A 982 -43.95 -68.97 -4.33
C ASP A 982 -45.13 -68.00 -4.54
N GLY A 983 -45.52 -67.20 -3.54
CA GLY A 983 -46.44 -66.07 -3.72
C GLY A 983 -47.83 -66.47 -4.19
N PHE A 984 -48.43 -65.66 -5.06
CA PHE A 984 -49.84 -65.73 -5.43
C PHE A 984 -50.04 -66.15 -6.88
N LEU A 985 -51.02 -67.03 -7.11
CA LEU A 985 -51.66 -67.22 -8.41
C LEU A 985 -53.04 -66.59 -8.38
N GLU A 986 -53.31 -65.64 -9.28
CA GLU A 986 -54.64 -65.06 -9.48
C GLU A 986 -55.24 -65.65 -10.76
N LEU A 987 -56.48 -66.13 -10.67
CA LEU A 987 -57.22 -66.66 -11.81
C LEU A 987 -58.49 -65.85 -12.04
N SER A 988 -58.74 -65.49 -13.29
CA SER A 988 -60.01 -64.88 -13.69
C SER A 988 -60.59 -65.50 -14.97
N LEU A 989 -61.93 -65.45 -15.07
CA LEU A 989 -62.67 -65.92 -16.24
C LEU A 989 -63.13 -64.74 -17.09
N LEU A 990 -62.79 -64.77 -18.37
CA LEU A 990 -63.16 -63.76 -19.36
C LEU A 990 -64.34 -64.23 -20.22
N GLY A 991 -64.98 -63.31 -20.93
CA GLY A 991 -65.95 -63.63 -21.98
C GLY A 991 -67.23 -64.39 -21.56
N GLY A 992 -67.46 -64.57 -20.25
CA GLY A 992 -68.53 -65.44 -19.73
C GLY A 992 -68.21 -66.93 -19.83
N PHE A 993 -66.93 -67.29 -19.94
CA PHE A 993 -66.47 -68.66 -19.94
C PHE A 993 -66.88 -69.37 -18.64
N ASN A 994 -67.47 -70.56 -18.78
CA ASN A 994 -67.89 -71.40 -17.66
C ASN A 994 -67.19 -72.77 -17.80
N PRO A 995 -66.04 -72.96 -17.12
CA PRO A 995 -65.29 -74.20 -17.17
C PRO A 995 -66.13 -75.39 -16.68
N THR A 996 -65.98 -76.54 -17.34
CA THR A 996 -66.70 -77.79 -17.03
C THR A 996 -65.77 -78.85 -16.46
N LEU A 997 -66.33 -79.86 -15.79
CA LEU A 997 -65.57 -80.95 -15.20
C LEU A 997 -64.58 -81.57 -16.20
N SER A 998 -63.33 -81.74 -15.76
CA SER A 998 -62.18 -82.24 -16.52
C SER A 998 -61.61 -81.29 -17.58
N ASP A 999 -62.06 -80.04 -17.67
CA ASP A 999 -61.32 -79.03 -18.43
C ASP A 999 -59.95 -78.80 -17.77
N THR A 1000 -58.90 -78.75 -18.59
CA THR A 1000 -57.50 -78.63 -18.13
C THR A 1000 -56.78 -77.51 -18.89
N PHE A 1001 -56.04 -76.68 -18.16
CA PHE A 1001 -55.32 -75.53 -18.68
C PHE A 1001 -53.85 -75.59 -18.24
N THR A 1002 -52.92 -75.69 -19.19
CA THR A 1002 -51.48 -75.64 -18.88
C THR A 1002 -50.99 -74.20 -18.86
N ILE A 1003 -51.08 -73.58 -17.68
CA ILE A 1003 -50.85 -72.13 -17.49
C ILE A 1003 -49.37 -71.77 -17.40
N LEU A 1004 -48.53 -72.72 -16.96
CA LEU A 1004 -47.09 -72.56 -16.89
C LEU A 1004 -46.39 -73.81 -17.39
N SER A 1005 -45.39 -73.68 -18.25
CA SER A 1005 -44.50 -74.78 -18.66
C SER A 1005 -43.05 -74.39 -18.42
N ALA A 1006 -42.24 -75.31 -17.88
CA ALA A 1006 -40.83 -75.09 -17.58
C ALA A 1006 -39.97 -76.29 -18.00
N ALA A 1007 -39.15 -76.12 -19.04
CA ALA A 1007 -38.42 -77.25 -19.65
C ALA A 1007 -37.32 -77.84 -18.74
N ALA A 1008 -36.72 -77.03 -17.86
CA ALA A 1008 -35.75 -77.51 -16.85
C ALA A 1008 -36.40 -77.87 -15.50
N GLY A 1009 -37.72 -77.67 -15.38
CA GLY A 1009 -38.55 -78.15 -14.27
C GLY A 1009 -39.30 -77.05 -13.52
N VAL A 1010 -40.32 -77.46 -12.78
CA VAL A 1010 -41.08 -76.61 -11.84
C VAL A 1010 -40.68 -76.98 -10.41
N ASN A 1011 -40.24 -75.99 -9.63
CA ASN A 1011 -39.86 -76.14 -8.23
C ASN A 1011 -40.76 -75.25 -7.34
N GLY A 1012 -41.20 -75.78 -6.21
CA GLY A 1012 -42.12 -75.07 -5.31
C GLY A 1012 -43.58 -75.13 -5.76
N VAL A 1013 -44.42 -74.38 -5.08
CA VAL A 1013 -45.86 -74.22 -5.35
C VAL A 1013 -46.23 -72.75 -5.10
N PHE A 1014 -47.34 -72.28 -5.66
CA PHE A 1014 -47.90 -70.99 -5.23
C PHE A 1014 -48.34 -71.11 -3.76
N SER A 1015 -47.93 -70.15 -2.93
CA SER A 1015 -48.23 -70.13 -1.49
C SER A 1015 -49.68 -69.74 -1.20
N ALA A 1016 -50.32 -69.03 -2.13
CA ALA A 1016 -51.73 -68.66 -2.07
C ALA A 1016 -52.36 -68.69 -3.47
N LEU A 1017 -53.65 -69.03 -3.50
CA LEU A 1017 -54.46 -69.12 -4.71
C LEU A 1017 -55.65 -68.16 -4.56
N ASP A 1018 -55.81 -67.22 -5.48
CA ASP A 1018 -56.98 -66.34 -5.56
C ASP A 1018 -57.81 -66.69 -6.79
N PHE A 1019 -58.88 -67.44 -6.56
CA PHE A 1019 -59.85 -67.84 -7.59
C PHE A 1019 -61.20 -67.13 -7.42
N SER A 1020 -61.25 -66.06 -6.64
CA SER A 1020 -62.49 -65.32 -6.36
C SER A 1020 -63.11 -64.72 -7.62
N ALA A 1021 -62.29 -64.42 -8.64
CA ALA A 1021 -62.70 -63.96 -9.97
C ALA A 1021 -62.92 -65.10 -11.00
N ALA A 1022 -62.75 -66.36 -10.58
CA ALA A 1022 -62.91 -67.56 -11.41
C ALA A 1022 -63.89 -68.57 -10.79
N VAL A 1023 -65.10 -68.11 -10.49
CA VAL A 1023 -66.15 -68.92 -9.86
C VAL A 1023 -66.64 -70.01 -10.81
N LEU A 1024 -66.72 -71.25 -10.31
CA LEU A 1024 -67.23 -72.42 -11.02
C LEU A 1024 -68.69 -72.73 -10.65
N ASP A 1025 -69.36 -73.52 -11.49
CA ASP A 1025 -70.69 -74.06 -11.15
C ASP A 1025 -70.66 -74.88 -9.84
N PRO A 1026 -71.75 -74.87 -9.05
CA PRO A 1026 -71.81 -75.61 -7.78
C PRO A 1026 -71.42 -77.09 -7.93
N GLY A 1027 -70.57 -77.57 -7.03
CA GLY A 1027 -70.04 -78.94 -7.04
C GLY A 1027 -68.74 -79.12 -7.83
N LEU A 1028 -68.17 -78.04 -8.39
CA LEU A 1028 -66.85 -78.01 -9.02
C LEU A 1028 -65.87 -77.15 -8.22
N MET A 1029 -64.59 -77.50 -8.28
CA MET A 1029 -63.49 -76.70 -7.74
C MET A 1029 -62.28 -76.73 -8.68
N TRP A 1030 -61.40 -75.76 -8.51
CA TRP A 1030 -60.09 -75.75 -9.17
C TRP A 1030 -59.10 -76.63 -8.41
N ASP A 1031 -58.47 -77.55 -9.11
CA ASP A 1031 -57.27 -78.24 -8.65
C ASP A 1031 -56.04 -77.66 -9.37
N VAL A 1032 -54.96 -77.43 -8.63
CA VAL A 1032 -53.69 -76.93 -9.18
C VAL A 1032 -52.68 -78.07 -9.16
N ILE A 1033 -52.43 -78.62 -10.33
CA ILE A 1033 -51.57 -79.79 -10.51
C ILE A 1033 -50.16 -79.31 -10.87
N TYR A 1034 -49.24 -79.48 -9.92
CA TYR A 1034 -47.82 -79.19 -10.10
C TYR A 1034 -47.09 -80.42 -10.63
N ASN A 1035 -46.90 -80.49 -11.94
CA ASN A 1035 -46.12 -81.52 -12.59
C ASN A 1035 -44.62 -81.16 -12.61
N PRO A 1036 -43.72 -82.13 -12.83
CA PRO A 1036 -42.29 -81.85 -12.87
C PRO A 1036 -41.86 -80.78 -13.89
N THR A 1037 -42.65 -80.55 -14.95
CA THR A 1037 -42.30 -79.61 -16.04
C THR A 1037 -43.43 -78.64 -16.41
N ASN A 1038 -44.55 -78.62 -15.69
CA ASN A 1038 -45.64 -77.67 -15.92
C ASN A 1038 -46.56 -77.53 -14.70
N VAL A 1039 -47.34 -76.45 -14.68
CA VAL A 1039 -48.47 -76.27 -13.77
C VAL A 1039 -49.75 -76.29 -14.60
N GLN A 1040 -50.70 -77.10 -14.15
CA GLN A 1040 -52.01 -77.23 -14.76
C GLN A 1040 -53.11 -76.83 -13.79
N LEU A 1041 -54.12 -76.16 -14.29
CA LEU A 1041 -55.41 -76.02 -13.62
C LEU A 1041 -56.33 -77.10 -14.17
N GLU A 1042 -56.96 -77.88 -13.30
CA GLU A 1042 -58.01 -78.83 -13.67
C GLU A 1042 -59.30 -78.50 -12.92
N VAL A 1043 -60.42 -78.53 -13.64
CA VAL A 1043 -61.74 -78.45 -13.02
C VAL A 1043 -62.11 -79.84 -12.51
N VAL A 1044 -62.15 -80.01 -11.19
CA VAL A 1044 -62.51 -81.28 -10.55
C VAL A 1044 -63.83 -81.16 -9.80
N SER A 1045 -64.46 -82.28 -9.46
CA SER A 1045 -65.61 -82.26 -8.56
C SER A 1045 -65.17 -81.98 -7.13
N VAL A 1046 -65.92 -81.17 -6.39
CA VAL A 1046 -65.72 -81.01 -4.94
C VAL A 1046 -65.83 -82.40 -4.29
N PRO A 1047 -64.85 -82.84 -3.47
CA PRO A 1047 -64.96 -84.10 -2.75
C PRO A 1047 -66.20 -84.08 -1.84
N SER A 1048 -67.08 -85.08 -1.98
CA SER A 1048 -68.21 -85.23 -1.06
C SER A 1048 -67.76 -85.97 0.20
N PHE A 1049 -67.94 -85.36 1.36
CA PHE A 1049 -67.67 -86.00 2.65
C PHE A 1049 -68.96 -86.59 3.20
N SER A 1050 -68.88 -87.82 3.70
CA SER A 1050 -70.05 -88.46 4.31
C SER A 1050 -70.39 -87.88 5.68
N ALA A 1051 -69.44 -87.16 6.30
CA ALA A 1051 -69.57 -86.52 7.60
C ALA A 1051 -69.69 -84.99 7.56
N ASP A 1052 -69.88 -84.42 6.37
CA ASP A 1052 -70.33 -83.04 6.16
C ASP A 1052 -71.86 -83.05 6.34
N PHE A 1053 -72.30 -82.85 7.57
CA PHE A 1053 -73.68 -83.02 8.00
C PHE A 1053 -74.51 -81.77 7.76
N ASP A 1054 -73.92 -80.59 7.80
CA ASP A 1054 -74.63 -79.35 7.47
C ASP A 1054 -74.55 -78.96 5.97
N ASN A 1055 -73.78 -79.71 5.18
CA ASN A 1055 -73.61 -79.62 3.73
C ASN A 1055 -72.97 -78.30 3.28
N ASP A 1056 -72.08 -77.73 4.10
CA ASP A 1056 -71.36 -76.50 3.76
C ASP A 1056 -70.03 -76.75 3.04
N GLY A 1057 -69.62 -78.02 2.91
CA GLY A 1057 -68.50 -78.46 2.08
C GLY A 1057 -67.20 -78.69 2.84
N ASP A 1058 -67.19 -78.50 4.16
CA ASP A 1058 -66.15 -78.98 5.07
C ASP A 1058 -66.67 -79.96 6.12
N VAL A 1059 -65.75 -80.52 6.91
CA VAL A 1059 -66.06 -81.40 8.03
C VAL A 1059 -65.39 -80.82 9.26
N ASP A 1060 -66.13 -80.07 10.06
CA ASP A 1060 -65.58 -79.26 11.15
C ASP A 1060 -66.44 -79.28 12.44
N GLY A 1061 -66.28 -78.28 13.30
CA GLY A 1061 -67.02 -78.20 14.56
C GLY A 1061 -68.53 -77.97 14.40
N ASP A 1062 -68.99 -77.41 13.30
CA ASP A 1062 -70.41 -77.17 13.01
C ASP A 1062 -71.10 -78.47 12.59
N ASP A 1063 -70.42 -79.33 11.82
CA ASP A 1063 -70.87 -80.71 11.58
C ASP A 1063 -70.94 -81.54 12.85
N LEU A 1064 -69.95 -81.37 13.75
CA LEU A 1064 -70.01 -82.04 15.05
C LEU A 1064 -71.23 -81.58 15.84
N ALA A 1065 -71.53 -80.29 15.83
CA ALA A 1065 -72.69 -79.75 16.52
C ALA A 1065 -74.00 -80.27 15.92
N GLN A 1066 -74.06 -80.44 14.60
CA GLN A 1066 -75.19 -81.06 13.90
C GLN A 1066 -75.35 -82.53 14.30
N TRP A 1067 -74.25 -83.31 14.31
CA TRP A 1067 -74.25 -84.70 14.76
C TRP A 1067 -74.66 -84.86 16.24
N GLU A 1068 -74.18 -83.97 17.12
CA GLU A 1068 -74.58 -83.96 18.54
C GLU A 1068 -76.08 -83.71 18.71
N GLY A 1069 -76.67 -82.87 17.84
CA GLY A 1069 -78.11 -82.59 17.81
C GLY A 1069 -78.93 -83.75 17.27
N ASP A 1070 -78.36 -84.53 16.35
CA ASP A 1070 -79.02 -85.64 15.67
C ASP A 1070 -78.80 -87.00 16.33
N TYR A 1071 -78.06 -87.08 17.44
CA TYR A 1071 -77.72 -88.33 18.13
C TYR A 1071 -78.93 -89.26 18.36
N GLY A 1072 -78.92 -90.43 17.72
CA GLY A 1072 -79.99 -91.44 17.74
C GLY A 1072 -81.16 -91.19 16.77
N GLY A 1073 -81.11 -90.14 15.95
CA GLY A 1073 -81.97 -89.89 14.79
C GLY A 1073 -81.18 -90.04 13.47
N PRO A 1074 -81.80 -89.88 12.29
CA PRO A 1074 -81.14 -90.15 11.00
C PRO A 1074 -80.46 -88.92 10.36
N GLY A 1075 -80.27 -87.83 11.12
CA GLY A 1075 -79.92 -86.51 10.55
C GLY A 1075 -78.44 -86.34 10.19
N SER A 1076 -77.56 -87.10 10.83
CA SER A 1076 -76.10 -87.10 10.64
C SER A 1076 -75.58 -88.54 10.52
N ASP A 1077 -76.17 -89.29 9.58
CA ASP A 1077 -75.92 -90.72 9.30
C ASP A 1077 -74.87 -90.85 8.17
N ALA A 1078 -73.59 -90.86 8.56
CA ALA A 1078 -72.45 -90.91 7.66
C ALA A 1078 -72.14 -92.33 7.13
N ASP A 1079 -72.58 -93.39 7.81
CA ASP A 1079 -72.42 -94.77 7.33
C ASP A 1079 -73.67 -95.36 6.63
N ALA A 1080 -74.74 -94.57 6.59
CA ALA A 1080 -76.01 -94.82 5.93
C ALA A 1080 -76.80 -96.02 6.50
N ASP A 1081 -76.69 -96.29 7.81
CA ASP A 1081 -77.39 -97.38 8.48
C ASP A 1081 -78.75 -97.01 9.12
N GLY A 1082 -79.07 -95.71 9.12
CA GLY A 1082 -80.36 -95.14 9.48
C GLY A 1082 -80.42 -94.48 10.86
N ASP A 1083 -79.31 -94.37 11.58
CA ASP A 1083 -79.17 -93.58 12.81
C ASP A 1083 -77.84 -92.79 12.87
N SER A 1084 -77.74 -91.84 13.81
CA SER A 1084 -76.54 -91.05 14.06
C SER A 1084 -75.94 -91.49 15.39
N ASP A 1085 -74.90 -92.32 15.32
CA ASP A 1085 -74.30 -93.01 16.46
C ASP A 1085 -72.76 -92.91 16.47
N GLY A 1086 -72.10 -93.75 17.28
CA GLY A 1086 -70.64 -93.73 17.39
C GLY A 1086 -69.88 -94.06 16.09
N SER A 1087 -70.51 -94.70 15.12
CA SER A 1087 -69.95 -95.01 13.80
C SER A 1087 -69.92 -93.76 12.91
N ASP A 1088 -70.96 -92.93 12.95
CA ASP A 1088 -71.01 -91.65 12.22
C ASP A 1088 -70.10 -90.60 12.83
N PHE A 1089 -70.03 -90.58 14.17
CA PHE A 1089 -69.02 -89.77 14.85
C PHE A 1089 -67.60 -90.20 14.51
N LEU A 1090 -67.36 -91.51 14.31
CA LEU A 1090 -66.07 -92.00 13.85
C LEU A 1090 -65.79 -91.56 12.41
N ALA A 1091 -66.79 -91.52 11.53
CA ALA A 1091 -66.66 -90.96 10.19
C ALA A 1091 -66.31 -89.46 10.24
N TRP A 1092 -67.00 -88.69 11.09
CA TRP A 1092 -66.66 -87.29 11.37
C TRP A 1092 -65.24 -87.17 11.92
N GLN A 1093 -64.83 -87.96 12.92
CA GLN A 1093 -63.46 -87.91 13.46
C GLN A 1093 -62.38 -88.23 12.42
N GLN A 1094 -62.68 -89.11 11.47
CA GLN A 1094 -61.77 -89.47 10.38
C GLN A 1094 -61.72 -88.39 9.30
N GLN A 1095 -62.83 -87.69 9.08
CA GLN A 1095 -62.96 -86.65 8.08
C GLN A 1095 -62.76 -85.24 8.67
N ASN A 1096 -62.65 -85.06 9.99
CA ASN A 1096 -62.52 -83.77 10.65
C ASN A 1096 -61.27 -83.03 10.19
N GLY A 1097 -61.47 -81.80 9.69
CA GLY A 1097 -60.47 -81.00 8.99
C GLY A 1097 -60.33 -81.34 7.50
N SER A 1098 -61.24 -82.12 6.92
CA SER A 1098 -61.36 -82.32 5.47
C SER A 1098 -62.33 -81.30 4.87
N GLY A 1099 -62.23 -81.09 3.56
CA GLY A 1099 -63.00 -80.09 2.83
C GLY A 1099 -62.29 -78.76 2.68
N LEU A 1100 -62.94 -77.85 1.96
CA LEU A 1100 -62.42 -76.49 1.74
C LEU A 1100 -62.90 -75.64 2.91
N PRO A 1101 -62.02 -75.11 3.79
CA PRO A 1101 -62.47 -74.23 4.84
C PRO A 1101 -63.24 -73.06 4.20
N ALA A 1102 -64.44 -72.79 4.69
CA ALA A 1102 -65.23 -71.64 4.26
C ALA A 1102 -64.32 -70.40 4.16
N ALA A 1103 -64.31 -69.75 2.98
CA ALA A 1103 -63.41 -68.66 2.66
C ALA A 1103 -63.31 -67.69 3.84
N ALA A 1104 -62.15 -67.65 4.51
CA ALA A 1104 -61.91 -66.68 5.54
C ALA A 1104 -62.04 -65.32 4.88
N VAL A 1105 -63.13 -64.60 5.16
CA VAL A 1105 -63.26 -63.19 4.81
C VAL A 1105 -62.05 -62.53 5.45
N ALA A 1106 -61.08 -62.15 4.62
CA ALA A 1106 -59.97 -61.32 5.04
C ALA A 1106 -60.57 -59.98 5.49
N SER A 1107 -61.03 -59.91 6.75
CA SER A 1107 -61.23 -58.61 7.37
C SER A 1107 -59.84 -58.01 7.41
N ALA A 1108 -59.61 -56.98 6.60
CA ALA A 1108 -58.42 -56.17 6.71
C ALA A 1108 -58.27 -55.76 8.17
N VAL A 1109 -57.38 -56.43 8.89
CA VAL A 1109 -57.00 -56.04 10.25
C VAL A 1109 -56.24 -54.74 10.07
N PRO A 1110 -56.71 -53.60 10.59
CA PRO A 1110 -55.93 -52.39 10.53
C PRO A 1110 -54.67 -52.63 11.36
N GLU A 1111 -53.51 -52.73 10.70
CA GLU A 1111 -52.26 -52.78 11.43
C GLU A 1111 -52.12 -51.50 12.26
N PRO A 1112 -51.76 -51.57 13.54
CA PRO A 1112 -51.46 -50.37 14.31
C PRO A 1112 -50.24 -49.71 13.68
N SER A 1113 -50.46 -48.53 13.09
CA SER A 1113 -49.42 -47.68 12.50
C SER A 1113 -48.19 -47.63 13.40
N THR A 1114 -47.12 -48.30 12.99
CA THR A 1114 -45.80 -48.35 13.64
C THR A 1114 -45.16 -46.96 13.78
N LEU A 1115 -45.67 -45.97 13.01
CA LEU A 1115 -45.37 -44.54 13.17
C LEU A 1115 -45.84 -43.95 14.51
N LEU A 1116 -46.89 -44.47 15.15
CA LEU A 1116 -47.38 -43.96 16.44
C LEU A 1116 -46.48 -44.41 17.61
N LEU A 1117 -45.90 -45.62 17.53
CA LEU A 1117 -44.93 -46.11 18.53
C LEU A 1117 -43.55 -45.46 18.37
N ALA A 1118 -43.11 -45.19 17.14
CA ALA A 1118 -41.88 -44.45 16.88
C ALA A 1118 -42.00 -42.96 17.28
N GLY A 1119 -43.17 -42.34 17.08
CA GLY A 1119 -43.47 -40.97 17.53
C GLY A 1119 -43.51 -40.81 19.05
N LEU A 1120 -44.02 -41.81 19.78
CA LEU A 1120 -44.02 -41.82 21.25
C LEU A 1120 -42.61 -42.02 21.85
N ALA A 1121 -41.73 -42.79 21.19
CA ALA A 1121 -40.33 -42.93 21.62
C ALA A 1121 -39.50 -41.64 21.40
N ALA A 1122 -39.79 -40.87 20.36
CA ALA A 1122 -39.15 -39.58 20.10
C ALA A 1122 -39.57 -38.47 21.10
N CYS A 1123 -40.77 -38.55 21.68
CA CYS A 1123 -41.27 -37.55 22.64
C CYS A 1123 -40.74 -37.74 24.07
N PHE A 1124 -40.25 -38.92 24.46
CA PHE A 1124 -39.69 -39.19 25.80
C PHE A 1124 -38.16 -39.04 25.88
N GLY A 1125 -37.46 -38.85 24.76
CA GLY A 1125 -36.00 -38.66 24.71
C GLY A 1125 -35.48 -37.23 24.99
N LEU A 1126 -36.37 -36.24 25.11
CA LEU A 1126 -36.01 -34.81 25.22
C LEU A 1126 -36.02 -34.23 26.64
N LEU A 1127 -36.18 -35.04 27.70
CA LEU A 1127 -36.23 -34.57 29.09
C LEU A 1127 -35.25 -35.30 30.02
N VAL A 1128 -33.95 -35.25 29.74
CA VAL A 1128 -32.91 -35.50 30.77
C VAL A 1128 -31.76 -34.49 30.64
N PRO A 1129 -31.42 -33.72 31.70
CA PRO A 1129 -30.36 -32.72 31.65
C PRO A 1129 -28.96 -33.34 31.73
N ARG A 1130 -28.08 -32.94 30.79
CA ARG A 1130 -26.66 -33.28 30.76
C ARG A 1130 -25.95 -32.81 32.04
N ARG A 1131 -25.36 -33.77 32.78
CA ARG A 1131 -24.36 -33.50 33.84
C ARG A 1131 -22.98 -33.34 33.20
N LYS A 1132 -22.33 -32.22 33.48
CA LYS A 1132 -20.95 -31.89 33.10
C LYS A 1132 -19.94 -32.88 33.69
N LYS A 1133 -19.04 -33.37 32.85
CA LYS A 1133 -17.59 -33.37 33.06
C LYS A 1133 -16.90 -33.19 31.73
#